data_AF-A0A1I5JES8-F1
#
_entry.id   AF-A0A1I5JES8-F1
#
_cell.length_a   1.000
_cell.length_b   1.000
_cell.length_c   1.000
_cell.angle_alpha   90.00
_cell.angle_beta   90.00
_cell.angle_gamma   90.00
#
_symmetry.space_group_name_H-M   'P 1'
#
loop_
_entity.id
_entity.type
_entity.pdbx_description
1 polymer ?
#
loop_
_entity_poly.entity_id
_entity_poly.type
_entity_poly.pdbx_seq_one_letter_code
_entity_poly.pdbx_strand_id
1 'polypeptide(L)'
;MANSYAGHSSCGACEGTSVLTPDAPNNASGLYRVDFRAGEHNAFYQSMVARLSSSKYGELGTLTSRDSEDFTLALIDAWAASCDVLTFYSEQWLNEAYLRTAQENTSLHDMAALIDYVPHPGAAATADLAFHIAAGEGIPELITIPAGTKVQSTPGQDETPVIYETLDDLPARAAWNAIRPKLTAPHPLTTTTTRLPFEGTNTRLKAGDAVFFYADDGKAVFGLVNAVTPVIADIANDPDAKDLTWVTVSPLASEPASLPGSAAAIAVPKVLVGGAGEHTDKAMDAAELLEVLEKEKVEEKAFFAPLIEMSGADKQVLVFRASAAIFGNAAPPLSSLHHSLTGSVPVYSENSSGVVVEGIEPGPYADKTENTWADGGSLQLMDEGDNHIFLDRPVAEIAVGSDIVLRNGDQWARYRVEDAADLSVSFFAVTGKSTRLRLDRSQHFNRFAIRKTTAFGASEWLTLAEPPIEAPMDENTHTVLLNVWYPGLEAGRTVMLHGLAEGFGDAPEIASRTVQTVTHDLTLGAGTELIFTEAIGAPYLPQSLRIAANIAYASQGETVAEVLGDGAAVPHMHFITKQAPQTFMPAETATGVKPTLEVRVNNILWHPVPHFLHALPSDRVYTSRIDEEGYSHIAFGDGVLGAMPGNGQQNIRARYRKTHGLMGRVKAGQLNLLMSQPLGVESVKNLLHADGGADPEGKEAIRVSAPLSCRTLGRVVSLTNYADFAQGFGGIAKASSQWLHLPTGPQVIVSVAAEEGATVPEGSDLHTTLTDALTAAGDPFARFLLRSYRQTFFKLGVRLQIHPDYLPDEVATVAESALRLALSFDARQFGQPVFASEIIAILHEIDGIDAVVIDRLYSGATPERRDGLAAPMAEWLGDDVVGASILSLHPAPLDYLETSL
;
A
#
# COMPACT_ATOMS: atom_id res chain seq x y z
N MET A 1 -21.32 36.59 -53.51
CA MET A 1 -20.63 37.70 -54.20
C MET A 1 -21.41 38.07 -55.46
N ALA A 2 -22.12 39.20 -55.43
CA ALA A 2 -22.62 39.89 -56.61
C ALA A 2 -22.50 41.39 -56.32
N ASN A 3 -21.42 42.01 -56.80
CA ASN A 3 -21.19 43.46 -56.67
C ASN A 3 -22.08 44.20 -57.65
N SER A 4 -23.11 44.88 -57.17
CA SER A 4 -23.76 45.96 -57.92
C SER A 4 -22.98 47.25 -57.68
N TYR A 5 -22.22 47.67 -58.69
CA TYR A 5 -21.61 48.99 -58.79
C TYR A 5 -22.69 50.09 -58.74
N ALA A 6 -22.75 50.84 -57.65
CA ALA A 6 -23.42 52.14 -57.58
C ALA A 6 -22.37 53.24 -57.78
N GLY A 7 -22.65 54.17 -58.69
CA GLY A 7 -21.71 55.19 -59.14
C GLY A 7 -21.24 56.13 -58.04
N HIS A 8 -19.93 56.39 -58.00
CA HIS A 8 -19.32 57.42 -57.18
C HIS A 8 -19.70 58.82 -57.70
N SER A 9 -20.42 59.60 -56.89
CA SER A 9 -20.46 61.06 -57.01
C SER A 9 -19.30 61.66 -56.22
N SER A 10 -18.47 62.43 -56.91
CA SER A 10 -17.21 63.03 -56.43
C SER A 10 -17.38 64.41 -55.80
N CYS A 11 -18.43 64.60 -55.00
CA CYS A 11 -18.52 65.72 -54.07
C CYS A 11 -18.77 65.13 -52.68
N GLY A 12 -17.91 65.43 -51.70
CA GLY A 12 -18.08 65.01 -50.30
C GLY A 12 -19.34 65.55 -49.61
N ALA A 13 -20.31 66.07 -50.36
CA ALA A 13 -21.59 66.58 -49.86
C ALA A 13 -22.54 65.47 -49.38
N CYS A 14 -22.25 64.19 -49.69
CA CYS A 14 -23.03 63.04 -49.21
C CYS A 14 -22.28 62.21 -48.16
N GLU A 15 -21.09 62.63 -47.73
CA GLU A 15 -20.31 61.94 -46.69
C GLU A 15 -21.08 62.00 -45.36
N GLY A 16 -21.43 60.86 -44.78
CA GLY A 16 -22.30 60.76 -43.58
C GLY A 16 -23.81 60.56 -43.84
N THR A 17 -24.22 60.33 -45.09
CA THR A 17 -25.64 60.07 -45.45
C THR A 17 -25.96 58.59 -45.76
N SER A 18 -25.07 57.67 -45.40
CA SER A 18 -25.26 56.23 -45.60
C SER A 18 -26.13 55.61 -44.49
N VAL A 19 -27.08 54.78 -44.89
CA VAL A 19 -27.81 53.91 -43.96
C VAL A 19 -26.93 52.70 -43.66
N LEU A 20 -26.51 52.58 -42.41
CA LEU A 20 -25.65 51.51 -41.90
C LEU A 20 -26.45 50.39 -41.21
N THR A 21 -27.69 50.65 -40.79
CA THR A 21 -28.54 49.68 -40.07
C THR A 21 -29.89 49.41 -40.76
N PRO A 22 -30.44 48.18 -40.64
CA PRO A 22 -29.88 47.04 -39.91
C PRO A 22 -28.68 46.42 -40.65
N ASP A 23 -27.62 46.10 -39.90
CA ASP A 23 -26.52 45.30 -40.40
C ASP A 23 -26.96 43.82 -40.50
N ALA A 24 -26.49 43.14 -41.54
CA ALA A 24 -26.85 41.74 -41.77
C ALA A 24 -25.85 40.83 -41.04
N PRO A 25 -26.33 39.87 -40.24
CA PRO A 25 -25.43 38.97 -39.51
C PRO A 25 -24.60 38.12 -40.48
N ASN A 26 -23.30 38.01 -40.21
CA ASN A 26 -22.36 37.22 -41.01
C ASN A 26 -21.60 36.21 -40.13
N ASN A 27 -22.26 35.09 -39.83
CA ASN A 27 -21.72 34.06 -38.95
C ASN A 27 -21.18 32.87 -39.74
N ALA A 28 -19.89 32.58 -39.59
CA ALA A 28 -19.29 31.35 -40.09
C ALA A 28 -19.74 30.13 -39.25
N SER A 29 -19.65 28.93 -39.82
CA SER A 29 -19.97 27.70 -39.09
C SER A 29 -18.92 27.41 -38.00
N GLY A 30 -19.37 26.95 -36.83
CA GLY A 30 -18.48 26.47 -35.76
C GLY A 30 -17.88 27.56 -34.86
N LEU A 31 -18.39 28.80 -34.92
CA LEU A 31 -17.97 29.84 -33.99
C LEU A 31 -18.38 29.50 -32.53
N TYR A 32 -17.61 30.02 -31.57
CA TYR A 32 -17.92 29.92 -30.13
C TYR A 32 -18.79 31.09 -29.64
N ARG A 33 -19.07 32.05 -30.52
CA ARG A 33 -19.96 33.18 -30.30
C ARG A 33 -20.63 33.55 -31.62
N VAL A 34 -21.91 33.87 -31.56
CA VAL A 34 -22.70 34.38 -32.68
C VAL A 34 -22.74 35.89 -32.59
N ASP A 35 -22.35 36.56 -33.67
CA ASP A 35 -22.54 38.00 -33.85
C ASP A 35 -23.91 38.24 -34.49
N PHE A 36 -24.79 38.92 -33.76
CA PHE A 36 -26.17 39.13 -34.22
C PHE A 36 -26.67 40.55 -33.94
N ARG A 37 -25.77 41.51 -33.75
CA ARG A 37 -26.19 42.90 -33.60
C ARG A 37 -26.67 43.47 -34.93
N ALA A 38 -27.85 44.09 -34.92
CA ALA A 38 -28.36 44.84 -36.07
C ALA A 38 -27.66 46.21 -36.24
N GLY A 39 -26.78 46.59 -35.31
CA GLY A 39 -25.96 47.80 -35.32
C GLY A 39 -25.53 48.22 -33.91
N GLU A 40 -24.58 49.12 -33.81
CA GLU A 40 -24.22 49.80 -32.55
C GLU A 40 -24.91 51.17 -32.46
N HIS A 41 -24.89 51.80 -31.27
CA HIS A 41 -25.45 53.13 -31.06
C HIS A 41 -25.13 54.12 -32.20
N ASN A 42 -23.85 54.28 -32.54
CA ASN A 42 -23.42 55.24 -33.56
C ASN A 42 -23.97 54.89 -34.95
N ALA A 43 -24.02 53.60 -35.30
CA ALA A 43 -24.56 53.14 -36.58
C ALA A 43 -26.07 53.39 -36.68
N PHE A 44 -26.82 53.19 -35.59
CA PHE A 44 -28.25 53.53 -35.52
C PHE A 44 -28.48 55.04 -35.60
N TYR A 45 -27.73 55.84 -34.84
CA TYR A 45 -27.81 57.29 -34.85
C TYR A 45 -27.55 57.85 -36.26
N GLN A 46 -26.43 57.46 -36.89
CA GLN A 46 -26.08 57.88 -38.24
C GLN A 46 -27.14 57.45 -39.27
N SER A 47 -27.66 56.23 -39.18
CA SER A 47 -28.69 55.75 -40.09
C SER A 47 -30.01 56.52 -39.98
N MET A 48 -30.40 56.91 -38.77
CA MET A 48 -31.61 57.72 -38.54
C MET A 48 -31.43 59.17 -38.98
N VAL A 49 -30.26 59.77 -38.69
CA VAL A 49 -29.91 61.12 -39.15
C VAL A 49 -29.80 61.17 -40.68
N ALA A 50 -29.24 60.13 -41.31
CA ALA A 50 -29.21 59.99 -42.77
C ALA A 50 -30.64 59.92 -43.35
N ARG A 51 -31.55 59.17 -42.71
CA ARG A 51 -32.96 59.06 -43.14
C ARG A 51 -33.75 60.36 -42.97
N LEU A 52 -33.44 61.21 -42.00
CA LEU A 52 -34.04 62.56 -41.89
C LEU A 52 -33.81 63.39 -43.15
N SER A 53 -32.71 63.17 -43.86
CA SER A 53 -32.37 63.90 -45.09
C SER A 53 -33.04 63.31 -46.34
N SER A 54 -33.85 62.26 -46.20
CA SER A 54 -34.51 61.57 -47.31
C SER A 54 -35.89 62.16 -47.62
N SER A 55 -36.14 62.48 -48.89
CA SER A 55 -37.45 62.93 -49.40
C SER A 55 -38.58 61.90 -49.24
N LYS A 56 -38.23 60.64 -48.91
CA LYS A 56 -39.17 59.53 -48.70
C LYS A 56 -40.08 59.74 -47.48
N TYR A 57 -39.67 60.57 -46.51
CA TYR A 57 -40.37 60.76 -45.23
C TYR A 57 -41.13 62.10 -45.14
N GLY A 58 -41.44 62.73 -46.28
CA GLY A 58 -42.33 63.90 -46.36
C GLY A 58 -41.78 65.14 -45.63
N GLU A 59 -42.61 65.76 -44.78
CA GLU A 59 -42.29 66.98 -44.02
C GLU A 59 -41.03 66.84 -43.13
N LEU A 60 -40.66 65.62 -42.72
CA LEU A 60 -39.44 65.37 -41.93
C LEU A 60 -38.15 65.69 -42.71
N GLY A 61 -38.21 65.67 -44.05
CA GLY A 61 -37.10 66.07 -44.92
C GLY A 61 -36.71 67.54 -44.82
N THR A 62 -37.54 68.37 -44.16
CA THR A 62 -37.26 69.80 -43.93
C THR A 62 -36.43 70.06 -42.66
N LEU A 63 -36.22 69.04 -41.81
CA LEU A 63 -35.41 69.12 -40.59
C LEU A 63 -33.91 69.10 -40.92
N THR A 64 -33.34 70.30 -41.03
CA THR A 64 -31.92 70.52 -41.40
C THR A 64 -30.97 70.67 -40.19
N SER A 65 -31.51 70.81 -38.98
CA SER A 65 -30.71 70.94 -37.75
C SER A 65 -29.84 69.70 -37.52
N ARG A 66 -28.54 69.91 -37.29
CA ARG A 66 -27.55 68.86 -36.94
C ARG A 66 -26.84 69.16 -35.63
N ASP A 67 -27.41 70.06 -34.83
CA ASP A 67 -26.93 70.40 -33.50
C ASP A 67 -27.33 69.31 -32.50
N SER A 68 -26.36 68.80 -31.74
CA SER A 68 -26.61 67.82 -30.68
C SER A 68 -27.51 68.35 -29.57
N GLU A 69 -27.65 69.67 -29.41
CA GLU A 69 -28.58 70.28 -28.45
C GLU A 69 -30.03 70.36 -28.97
N ASP A 70 -30.28 70.03 -30.25
CA ASP A 70 -31.62 69.98 -30.82
C ASP A 70 -32.44 68.83 -30.22
N PHE A 71 -33.65 69.13 -29.74
CA PHE A 71 -34.54 68.14 -29.14
C PHE A 71 -34.83 66.94 -30.06
N THR A 72 -34.89 67.16 -31.37
CA THR A 72 -35.14 66.11 -32.36
C THR A 72 -33.96 65.15 -32.46
N LEU A 73 -32.74 65.67 -32.45
CA LEU A 73 -31.53 64.85 -32.45
C LEU A 73 -31.31 64.16 -31.11
N ALA A 74 -31.62 64.82 -29.99
CA ALA A 74 -31.62 64.19 -28.67
C ALA A 74 -32.60 63.01 -28.59
N LEU A 75 -33.78 63.10 -29.23
CA LEU A 75 -34.74 61.99 -29.30
C LEU A 75 -34.21 60.84 -30.18
N ILE A 76 -33.54 61.14 -31.30
CA ILE A 76 -32.90 60.14 -32.17
C ILE A 76 -31.74 59.46 -31.46
N ASP A 77 -30.96 60.22 -30.69
CA ASP A 77 -29.87 59.71 -29.87
C ASP A 77 -30.39 58.76 -28.78
N ALA A 78 -31.42 59.18 -28.03
CA ALA A 78 -32.09 58.32 -27.05
C ALA A 78 -32.69 57.05 -27.67
N TRP A 79 -33.25 57.15 -28.87
CA TRP A 79 -33.76 55.99 -29.61
C TRP A 79 -32.63 55.08 -30.10
N ALA A 80 -31.51 55.64 -30.58
CA ALA A 80 -30.33 54.88 -30.99
C ALA A 80 -29.74 54.09 -29.83
N ALA A 81 -29.68 54.70 -28.64
CA ALA A 81 -29.27 54.02 -27.41
C ALA A 81 -30.24 52.88 -27.04
N SER A 82 -31.55 53.11 -27.18
CA SER A 82 -32.56 52.06 -26.95
C SER A 82 -32.39 50.89 -27.94
N CYS A 83 -32.12 51.17 -29.22
CA CYS A 83 -31.86 50.14 -30.23
C CYS A 83 -30.57 49.35 -29.94
N ASP A 84 -29.49 50.00 -29.52
CA ASP A 84 -28.24 49.34 -29.14
C ASP A 84 -28.45 48.37 -27.98
N VAL A 85 -29.13 48.81 -26.91
CA VAL A 85 -29.47 47.96 -25.77
C VAL A 85 -30.33 46.76 -26.17
N LEU A 86 -31.37 46.98 -27.00
CA LEU A 86 -32.24 45.89 -27.46
C LEU A 86 -31.49 44.86 -28.31
N THR A 87 -30.61 45.31 -29.21
CA THR A 87 -29.86 44.38 -30.06
C THR A 87 -28.75 43.67 -29.29
N PHE A 88 -28.17 44.31 -28.26
CA PHE A 88 -27.26 43.66 -27.32
C PHE A 88 -27.95 42.48 -26.63
N TYR A 89 -29.11 42.70 -25.99
CA TYR A 89 -29.84 41.62 -25.32
C TYR A 89 -30.30 40.52 -26.27
N SER A 90 -30.69 40.88 -27.50
CA SER A 90 -31.07 39.89 -28.52
C SER A 90 -29.89 39.00 -28.91
N GLU A 91 -28.69 39.56 -29.06
CA GLU A 91 -27.46 38.78 -29.27
C GLU A 91 -27.15 37.89 -28.07
N GLN A 92 -27.25 38.41 -26.84
CA GLN A 92 -27.01 37.61 -25.63
C GLN A 92 -27.96 36.42 -25.54
N TRP A 93 -29.27 36.63 -25.74
CA TRP A 93 -30.24 35.54 -25.76
C TRP A 93 -29.97 34.50 -26.86
N LEU A 94 -29.54 34.94 -28.05
CA LEU A 94 -29.20 34.00 -29.12
C LEU A 94 -27.98 33.16 -28.77
N ASN A 95 -26.96 33.75 -28.13
CA ASN A 95 -25.79 33.01 -27.68
C ASN A 95 -26.15 31.98 -26.59
N GLU A 96 -27.09 32.28 -25.69
CA GLU A 96 -27.60 31.32 -24.69
C GLU A 96 -28.46 30.19 -25.27
N ALA A 97 -28.96 30.31 -26.49
CA ALA A 97 -29.87 29.35 -27.11
C ALA A 97 -29.18 28.10 -27.70
N TYR A 98 -27.85 28.07 -27.80
CA TYR A 98 -27.11 26.94 -28.36
C TYR A 98 -26.05 26.43 -27.39
N LEU A 99 -25.93 25.10 -27.29
CA LEU A 99 -24.98 24.43 -26.40
C LEU A 99 -23.53 24.89 -26.58
N ARG A 100 -23.09 25.23 -27.79
CA ARG A 100 -21.71 25.65 -28.08
C ARG A 100 -21.42 27.12 -27.72
N THR A 101 -22.44 27.97 -27.67
CA THR A 101 -22.27 29.43 -27.48
C THR A 101 -22.73 29.92 -26.11
N ALA A 102 -23.60 29.16 -25.41
CA ALA A 102 -24.16 29.57 -24.12
C ALA A 102 -23.08 29.75 -23.07
N GLN A 103 -23.11 30.85 -22.30
CA GLN A 103 -22.09 31.16 -21.29
C GLN A 103 -22.61 30.92 -19.88
N GLU A 104 -23.93 31.01 -19.67
CA GLU A 104 -24.53 30.79 -18.36
C GLU A 104 -24.65 29.31 -18.02
N ASN A 105 -24.35 28.97 -16.76
CA ASN A 105 -24.39 27.56 -16.33
C ASN A 105 -25.82 27.01 -16.34
N THR A 106 -26.78 27.83 -15.92
CA THR A 106 -28.21 27.51 -15.89
C THR A 106 -28.72 27.17 -17.30
N SER A 107 -28.35 27.96 -18.33
CA SER A 107 -28.72 27.68 -19.73
C SER A 107 -28.23 26.31 -20.19
N LEU A 108 -26.97 25.95 -19.87
CA LEU A 108 -26.40 24.66 -20.21
C LEU A 108 -27.12 23.51 -19.49
N HIS A 109 -27.42 23.68 -18.21
CA HIS A 109 -28.17 22.69 -17.41
C HIS A 109 -29.60 22.49 -17.92
N ASP A 110 -30.28 23.56 -18.32
CA ASP A 110 -31.64 23.49 -18.87
C ASP A 110 -31.64 22.87 -20.28
N MET A 111 -30.67 23.20 -21.13
CA MET A 111 -30.51 22.55 -22.44
C MET A 111 -30.19 21.06 -22.31
N ALA A 112 -29.32 20.69 -21.36
CA ALA A 112 -29.04 19.29 -21.02
C ALA A 112 -30.31 18.56 -20.57
N ALA A 113 -31.12 19.18 -19.71
CA ALA A 113 -32.36 18.58 -19.23
C ALA A 113 -33.38 18.31 -20.35
N LEU A 114 -33.39 19.10 -21.43
CA LEU A 114 -34.28 18.87 -22.58
C LEU A 114 -34.03 17.52 -23.29
N ILE A 115 -32.82 16.98 -23.18
CA ILE A 115 -32.45 15.68 -23.75
C ILE A 115 -32.33 14.58 -22.69
N ASP A 116 -32.88 14.82 -21.48
CA ASP A 116 -32.78 13.93 -20.33
C ASP A 116 -31.32 13.65 -19.90
N TYR A 117 -30.42 14.58 -20.23
CA TYR A 117 -29.03 14.54 -19.77
C TYR A 117 -28.91 15.31 -18.47
N VAL A 118 -28.39 14.64 -17.45
CA VAL A 118 -28.08 15.25 -16.15
C VAL A 118 -26.56 15.36 -16.06
N PRO A 119 -26.00 16.58 -15.98
CA PRO A 119 -24.57 16.78 -15.76
C PRO A 119 -24.10 15.99 -14.54
N HIS A 120 -22.91 15.40 -14.62
CA HIS A 120 -22.45 14.50 -13.57
C HIS A 120 -22.26 15.27 -12.26
N PRO A 121 -22.84 14.78 -11.15
CA PRO A 121 -22.59 15.37 -9.84
C PRO A 121 -21.17 15.03 -9.38
N GLY A 122 -20.67 15.82 -8.43
CA GLY A 122 -19.40 15.50 -7.78
C GLY A 122 -19.43 14.14 -7.09
N ALA A 123 -18.38 13.35 -7.29
CA ALA A 123 -18.20 12.05 -6.68
C ALA A 123 -17.28 12.15 -5.45
N ALA A 124 -17.59 11.36 -4.41
CA ALA A 124 -16.72 11.25 -3.25
C ALA A 124 -15.39 10.58 -3.60
N ALA A 125 -14.29 11.07 -3.03
CA ALA A 125 -13.06 10.29 -2.91
C ALA A 125 -13.23 9.20 -1.83
N THR A 126 -12.48 8.11 -1.94
CA THR A 126 -12.53 6.99 -1.00
C THR A 126 -11.14 6.73 -0.43
N ALA A 127 -11.08 6.17 0.78
CA ALA A 127 -9.82 5.89 1.45
C ALA A 127 -9.99 4.77 2.47
N ASP A 128 -8.94 3.97 2.61
CA ASP A 128 -8.80 3.01 3.69
C ASP A 128 -8.20 3.69 4.93
N LEU A 129 -8.93 3.61 6.04
CA LEU A 129 -8.54 4.18 7.33
C LEU A 129 -8.01 3.09 8.26
N ALA A 130 -6.75 3.18 8.64
CA ALA A 130 -6.13 2.33 9.65
C ALA A 130 -6.34 2.94 11.05
N PHE A 131 -7.14 2.26 11.87
CA PHE A 131 -7.40 2.65 13.26
C PHE A 131 -6.41 2.00 14.22
N HIS A 132 -5.87 2.81 15.14
CA HIS A 132 -5.07 2.32 16.25
C HIS A 132 -5.94 2.20 17.50
N ILE A 133 -6.07 0.98 18.02
CA ILE A 133 -6.87 0.68 19.21
C ILE A 133 -5.96 0.62 20.43
N ALA A 134 -6.34 1.33 21.49
CA ALA A 134 -5.59 1.32 22.74
C ALA A 134 -5.64 -0.05 23.41
N ALA A 135 -4.51 -0.50 23.96
CA ALA A 135 -4.42 -1.71 24.79
C ALA A 135 -4.32 -1.33 26.27
N GLY A 136 -5.01 -2.08 27.15
CA GLY A 136 -4.89 -1.86 28.60
C GLY A 136 -5.99 -2.55 29.41
N GLU A 137 -5.81 -2.56 30.74
CA GLU A 137 -6.85 -3.03 31.67
C GLU A 137 -8.10 -2.15 31.58
N GLY A 138 -9.27 -2.78 31.43
CA GLY A 138 -10.57 -2.10 31.33
C GLY A 138 -11.01 -1.72 29.92
N ILE A 139 -10.20 -1.98 28.89
CA ILE A 139 -10.58 -1.85 27.48
C ILE A 139 -11.06 -3.23 26.97
N PRO A 140 -12.26 -3.34 26.39
CA PRO A 140 -12.70 -4.58 25.77
C PRO A 140 -11.74 -5.06 24.67
N GLU A 141 -11.54 -6.37 24.56
CA GLU A 141 -10.64 -6.96 23.57
C GLU A 141 -11.12 -6.74 22.12
N LEU A 142 -12.44 -6.76 21.95
CA LEU A 142 -13.14 -6.43 20.72
C LEU A 142 -13.97 -5.16 20.93
N ILE A 143 -13.75 -4.17 20.07
CA ILE A 143 -14.56 -2.96 20.00
C ILE A 143 -15.18 -2.81 18.60
N THR A 144 -16.29 -2.10 18.50
CA THR A 144 -16.91 -1.76 17.22
C THR A 144 -16.73 -0.29 16.94
N ILE A 145 -16.08 0.04 15.83
CA ILE A 145 -16.07 1.39 15.28
C ILE A 145 -17.32 1.50 14.40
N PRO A 146 -18.30 2.34 14.76
CA PRO A 146 -19.55 2.40 14.02
C PRO A 146 -19.36 3.03 12.64
N ALA A 147 -20.19 2.62 11.68
CA ALA A 147 -20.40 3.33 10.43
C ALA A 147 -20.76 4.80 10.71
N GLY A 148 -20.27 5.71 9.88
CA GLY A 148 -20.42 7.15 10.07
C GLY A 148 -19.42 7.77 11.05
N THR A 149 -18.38 7.04 11.48
CA THR A 149 -17.29 7.60 12.27
C THR A 149 -16.55 8.63 11.42
N LYS A 150 -16.50 9.89 11.89
CA LYS A 150 -15.96 11.03 11.15
C LYS A 150 -14.46 11.23 11.41
N VAL A 151 -13.68 11.29 10.33
CA VAL A 151 -12.25 11.60 10.32
C VAL A 151 -12.00 12.81 9.44
N GLN A 152 -11.24 13.78 9.94
CA GLN A 152 -10.89 14.99 9.23
C GLN A 152 -9.42 14.97 8.80
N SER A 153 -9.14 15.54 7.63
CA SER A 153 -7.78 15.73 7.15
C SER A 153 -7.08 16.90 7.84
N THR A 154 -5.79 16.75 8.10
CA THR A 154 -4.90 17.88 8.36
C THR A 154 -4.41 18.44 7.02
N PRO A 155 -4.83 19.65 6.62
CA PRO A 155 -4.48 20.20 5.32
C PRO A 155 -3.00 20.56 5.20
N GLY A 156 -2.45 20.45 3.99
CA GLY A 156 -1.18 21.05 3.59
C GLY A 156 -1.26 22.57 3.41
N GLN A 157 -0.17 23.16 2.90
CA GLN A 157 -0.14 24.56 2.49
C GLN A 157 -1.11 24.74 1.30
N ASP A 158 -2.06 25.67 1.42
CA ASP A 158 -3.11 25.97 0.44
C ASP A 158 -4.23 24.90 0.28
N GLU A 159 -4.31 23.92 1.19
CA GLU A 159 -5.40 22.94 1.24
C GLU A 159 -6.42 23.30 2.35
N THR A 160 -7.68 22.87 2.22
CA THR A 160 -8.70 22.99 3.27
C THR A 160 -9.00 21.63 3.91
N PRO A 161 -9.37 21.58 5.21
CA PRO A 161 -9.75 20.32 5.85
C PRO A 161 -10.96 19.68 5.16
N VAL A 162 -10.87 18.38 4.86
CA VAL A 162 -11.99 17.58 4.33
C VAL A 162 -12.38 16.49 5.34
N ILE A 163 -13.65 16.09 5.32
CA ILE A 163 -14.21 15.09 6.24
C ILE A 163 -14.47 13.80 5.47
N TYR A 164 -14.13 12.68 6.09
CA TYR A 164 -14.44 11.32 5.70
C TYR A 164 -15.33 10.65 6.74
N GLU A 165 -16.18 9.75 6.29
CA GLU A 165 -16.99 8.89 7.17
C GLU A 165 -16.78 7.42 6.79
N THR A 166 -16.61 6.57 7.81
CA THR A 166 -16.61 5.10 7.63
C THR A 166 -17.94 4.63 7.06
N LEU A 167 -17.91 3.69 6.12
CA LEU A 167 -19.13 3.20 5.46
C LEU A 167 -19.82 2.07 6.23
N ASP A 168 -19.04 1.21 6.86
CA ASP A 168 -19.52 0.02 7.57
C ASP A 168 -19.02 0.00 9.02
N ASP A 169 -19.71 -0.78 9.86
CA ASP A 169 -19.26 -1.07 11.21
C ASP A 169 -18.00 -1.95 11.15
N LEU A 170 -16.92 -1.51 11.79
CA LEU A 170 -15.66 -2.25 11.84
C LEU A 170 -15.45 -2.89 13.22
N PRO A 171 -15.42 -4.24 13.33
CA PRO A 171 -14.87 -4.91 14.49
C PRO A 171 -13.35 -4.72 14.51
N ALA A 172 -12.82 -4.16 15.61
CA ALA A 172 -11.41 -3.81 15.76
C ALA A 172 -10.84 -4.31 17.09
N ARG A 173 -9.55 -4.66 17.11
CA ARG A 173 -8.82 -5.16 18.28
C ARG A 173 -7.44 -4.53 18.38
N ALA A 174 -6.93 -4.32 19.60
CA ALA A 174 -5.57 -3.80 19.78
C ALA A 174 -4.49 -4.74 19.20
N ALA A 175 -4.70 -6.06 19.26
CA ALA A 175 -3.80 -7.06 18.67
C ALA A 175 -3.68 -6.94 17.14
N TRP A 176 -4.63 -6.28 16.48
CA TRP A 176 -4.68 -6.12 15.02
C TRP A 176 -4.07 -4.81 14.50
N ASN A 177 -3.54 -3.98 15.41
CA ASN A 177 -2.90 -2.71 15.03
C ASN A 177 -1.66 -2.92 14.16
N ALA A 178 -0.86 -3.95 14.46
CA ALA A 178 0.47 -4.15 13.90
C ALA A 178 0.87 -5.63 14.00
N ILE A 179 0.10 -6.50 13.34
CA ILE A 179 0.37 -7.95 13.25
C ILE A 179 1.72 -8.17 12.58
N ARG A 180 2.48 -9.17 13.04
CA ARG A 180 3.81 -9.49 12.51
C ARG A 180 3.81 -10.86 11.83
N PRO A 181 4.56 -11.03 10.72
CA PRO A 181 4.81 -12.35 10.17
C PRO A 181 5.67 -13.18 11.15
N LYS A 182 5.81 -14.48 10.91
CA LYS A 182 6.73 -15.33 11.66
C LYS A 182 8.16 -14.78 11.49
N LEU A 183 8.80 -14.46 12.61
CA LEU A 183 10.09 -13.76 12.63
C LEU A 183 11.29 -14.69 12.85
N THR A 184 11.06 -15.87 13.40
CA THR A 184 12.09 -16.84 13.74
C THR A 184 11.74 -18.21 13.16
N ALA A 185 12.76 -19.01 12.90
CA ALA A 185 12.60 -20.38 12.43
C ALA A 185 13.35 -21.33 13.36
N PRO A 186 12.78 -22.53 13.67
CA PRO A 186 13.50 -23.56 14.39
C PRO A 186 14.83 -23.89 13.70
N HIS A 187 15.93 -23.90 14.45
CA HIS A 187 17.23 -24.28 13.91
C HIS A 187 17.32 -25.80 13.78
N PRO A 188 17.51 -26.35 12.56
CA PRO A 188 17.63 -27.79 12.37
C PRO A 188 18.94 -28.29 12.98
N LEU A 189 18.87 -29.40 13.72
CA LEU A 189 20.05 -30.07 14.28
C LEU A 189 20.33 -31.32 13.47
N THR A 190 21.37 -31.29 12.67
CA THR A 190 21.87 -32.43 11.89
C THR A 190 23.22 -32.89 12.40
N THR A 191 23.64 -34.09 12.03
CA THR A 191 24.99 -34.61 12.32
C THR A 191 26.11 -33.76 11.71
N THR A 192 25.80 -32.91 10.73
CA THR A 192 26.74 -32.00 10.06
C THR A 192 26.58 -30.54 10.48
N THR A 193 25.78 -30.25 11.52
CA THR A 193 25.56 -28.88 12.00
C THR A 193 26.85 -28.28 12.53
N THR A 194 27.28 -27.17 11.93
CA THR A 194 28.54 -26.47 12.25
C THR A 194 28.32 -25.13 12.96
N ARG A 195 27.07 -24.66 13.08
CA ARG A 195 26.73 -23.43 13.79
C ARG A 195 25.52 -23.67 14.68
N LEU A 196 25.62 -23.24 15.93
CA LEU A 196 24.57 -23.34 16.94
C LEU A 196 24.22 -21.94 17.46
N PRO A 197 22.97 -21.48 17.31
CA PRO A 197 22.51 -20.22 17.89
C PRO A 197 22.09 -20.41 19.35
N PHE A 198 22.49 -19.50 20.23
CA PHE A 198 22.09 -19.46 21.64
C PHE A 198 21.49 -18.10 21.99
N GLU A 199 20.54 -18.08 22.93
CA GLU A 199 19.89 -16.84 23.38
C GLU A 199 20.87 -15.97 24.19
N GLY A 200 20.87 -14.66 23.92
CA GLY A 200 21.71 -13.68 24.59
C GLY A 200 23.16 -13.63 24.10
N THR A 201 23.91 -12.66 24.61
CA THR A 201 25.35 -12.47 24.30
C THR A 201 26.30 -13.11 25.31
N ASN A 202 25.82 -13.49 26.50
CA ASN A 202 26.65 -14.02 27.59
C ASN A 202 26.53 -15.54 27.77
N THR A 203 26.93 -16.29 26.74
CA THR A 203 26.94 -17.78 26.81
C THR A 203 28.09 -18.32 27.67
N ARG A 204 29.11 -17.50 27.99
CA ARG A 204 30.37 -17.88 28.65
C ARG A 204 31.18 -18.99 27.93
N LEU A 205 30.85 -19.28 26.67
CA LEU A 205 31.57 -20.27 25.86
C LEU A 205 32.84 -19.66 25.28
N LYS A 206 33.87 -20.48 25.07
CA LYS A 206 35.12 -20.10 24.40
C LYS A 206 35.58 -21.17 23.43
N ALA A 207 36.49 -20.78 22.52
CA ALA A 207 37.17 -21.73 21.66
C ALA A 207 37.91 -22.79 22.51
N GLY A 208 37.71 -24.07 22.18
CA GLY A 208 38.24 -25.22 22.92
C GLY A 208 37.26 -25.85 23.91
N ASP A 209 36.13 -25.21 24.20
CA ASP A 209 34.99 -25.86 24.87
C ASP A 209 34.38 -26.94 23.95
N ALA A 210 33.45 -27.74 24.46
CA ALA A 210 32.77 -28.76 23.67
C ALA A 210 31.25 -28.69 23.80
N VAL A 211 30.55 -29.27 22.84
CA VAL A 211 29.09 -29.35 22.81
C VAL A 211 28.64 -30.79 22.54
N PHE A 212 27.46 -31.13 23.05
CA PHE A 212 26.75 -32.36 22.79
C PHE A 212 25.28 -32.07 22.55
N PHE A 213 24.72 -32.66 21.50
CA PHE A 213 23.30 -32.60 21.20
C PHE A 213 22.86 -33.88 20.49
N TYR A 214 21.54 -34.10 20.45
CA TYR A 214 20.94 -35.10 19.57
C TYR A 214 20.53 -34.40 18.28
N ALA A 215 20.95 -34.95 17.14
CA ALA A 215 20.41 -34.55 15.85
C ALA A 215 18.92 -34.94 15.76
N ASP A 216 18.17 -34.28 14.87
CA ASP A 216 16.74 -34.47 14.67
C ASP A 216 16.41 -35.92 14.23
N ASP A 217 17.38 -36.68 13.71
CA ASP A 217 17.27 -38.13 13.41
C ASP A 217 17.57 -39.04 14.63
N GLY A 218 17.79 -38.47 15.81
CA GLY A 218 18.07 -39.16 17.07
C GLY A 218 19.54 -39.52 17.32
N LYS A 219 20.46 -39.21 16.39
CA LYS A 219 21.89 -39.53 16.56
C LYS A 219 22.57 -38.56 17.51
N ALA A 220 23.40 -39.10 18.40
CA ALA A 220 24.19 -38.30 19.32
C ALA A 220 25.40 -37.68 18.61
N VAL A 221 25.57 -36.36 18.75
CA VAL A 221 26.65 -35.59 18.14
C VAL A 221 27.47 -34.95 19.25
N PHE A 222 28.79 -35.09 19.17
CA PHE A 222 29.74 -34.35 20.00
C PHE A 222 30.61 -33.48 19.08
N GLY A 223 30.88 -32.24 19.48
CA GLY A 223 31.68 -31.32 18.70
C GLY A 223 32.52 -30.38 19.56
N LEU A 224 33.56 -29.81 18.97
CA LEU A 224 34.36 -28.76 19.62
C LEU A 224 33.90 -27.38 19.19
N VAL A 225 33.94 -26.44 20.12
CA VAL A 225 33.73 -25.02 19.85
C VAL A 225 34.98 -24.43 19.23
N ASN A 226 34.83 -23.85 18.05
CA ASN A 226 35.90 -23.18 17.30
C ASN A 226 35.87 -21.66 17.50
N ALA A 227 34.68 -21.07 17.50
CA ALA A 227 34.49 -19.63 17.60
C ALA A 227 33.13 -19.31 18.25
N VAL A 228 33.06 -18.16 18.91
CA VAL A 228 31.85 -17.64 19.55
C VAL A 228 31.67 -16.21 19.05
N THR A 229 30.57 -15.96 18.35
CA THR A 229 30.28 -14.67 17.70
C THR A 229 28.99 -14.10 18.26
N PRO A 230 29.04 -13.16 19.21
CA PRO A 230 27.84 -12.49 19.70
C PRO A 230 27.29 -11.56 18.61
N VAL A 231 25.96 -11.56 18.46
CA VAL A 231 25.18 -10.68 17.60
C VAL A 231 24.22 -9.93 18.50
N ILE A 232 24.39 -8.62 18.54
CA ILE A 232 23.54 -7.73 19.34
C ILE A 232 22.28 -7.46 18.52
N ALA A 233 21.11 -7.52 19.18
CA ALA A 233 19.84 -7.19 18.55
C ALA A 233 19.82 -5.74 18.06
N ASP A 234 19.29 -5.54 16.86
CA ASP A 234 19.04 -4.21 16.33
C ASP A 234 17.70 -3.66 16.87
N ILE A 235 17.70 -3.33 18.16
CA ILE A 235 16.53 -2.82 18.89
C ILE A 235 16.02 -1.50 18.29
N ALA A 236 16.88 -0.76 17.56
CA ALA A 236 16.49 0.48 16.91
C ALA A 236 15.48 0.25 15.78
N ASN A 237 15.65 -0.83 15.01
CA ASN A 237 14.78 -1.18 13.90
C ASN A 237 13.69 -2.19 14.29
N ASP A 238 13.95 -3.06 15.27
CA ASP A 238 12.92 -3.93 15.85
C ASP A 238 13.03 -3.99 17.39
N PRO A 239 12.12 -3.32 18.13
CA PRO A 239 12.12 -3.31 19.60
C PRO A 239 12.04 -4.69 20.26
N ASP A 240 11.49 -5.69 19.56
CA ASP A 240 11.30 -7.05 20.06
C ASP A 240 12.48 -7.98 19.68
N ALA A 241 13.49 -7.46 18.94
CA ALA A 241 14.66 -8.24 18.57
C ALA A 241 15.46 -8.65 19.81
N LYS A 242 15.90 -9.91 19.82
CA LYS A 242 16.65 -10.51 20.93
C LYS A 242 18.11 -10.73 20.55
N ASP A 243 18.99 -10.48 21.52
CA ASP A 243 20.40 -10.81 21.42
C ASP A 243 20.60 -12.30 21.13
N LEU A 244 21.59 -12.62 20.31
CA LEU A 244 21.88 -13.99 19.89
C LEU A 244 23.39 -14.23 19.83
N THR A 245 23.84 -15.42 20.18
CA THR A 245 25.24 -15.82 20.00
C THR A 245 25.36 -16.99 19.04
N TRP A 246 26.11 -16.81 17.96
CA TRP A 246 26.48 -17.90 17.06
C TRP A 246 27.74 -18.60 17.54
N VAL A 247 27.64 -19.90 17.83
CA VAL A 247 28.76 -20.75 18.19
C VAL A 247 29.11 -21.65 17.02
N THR A 248 30.30 -21.49 16.46
CA THR A 248 30.81 -22.36 15.40
C THR A 248 31.40 -23.61 16.03
N VAL A 249 30.96 -24.77 15.59
CA VAL A 249 31.37 -26.09 16.10
C VAL A 249 31.89 -27.00 15.00
N SER A 250 32.80 -27.89 15.36
CA SER A 250 33.26 -29.00 14.51
C SER A 250 32.70 -30.31 15.06
N PRO A 251 31.61 -30.85 14.50
CA PRO A 251 31.07 -32.13 14.91
C PRO A 251 32.01 -33.28 14.55
N LEU A 252 32.11 -34.28 15.43
CA LEU A 252 32.84 -35.51 15.16
C LEU A 252 31.93 -36.47 14.38
N ALA A 253 32.48 -37.10 13.34
CA ALA A 253 31.72 -37.99 12.45
C ALA A 253 31.40 -39.37 13.05
N SER A 254 32.08 -39.76 14.12
CA SER A 254 31.95 -41.10 14.71
C SER A 254 30.81 -41.17 15.74
N GLU A 255 30.13 -42.31 15.79
CA GLU A 255 29.18 -42.62 16.85
C GLU A 255 29.86 -42.77 18.22
N PRO A 256 29.16 -42.46 19.33
CA PRO A 256 29.71 -42.62 20.66
C PRO A 256 29.99 -44.09 20.98
N ALA A 257 31.14 -44.36 21.61
CA ALA A 257 31.44 -45.67 22.14
C ALA A 257 30.54 -46.03 23.35
N SER A 258 30.03 -45.03 24.07
CA SER A 258 29.08 -45.22 25.17
C SER A 258 28.27 -43.94 25.44
N LEU A 259 26.99 -44.09 25.82
CA LEU A 259 26.08 -43.01 26.23
C LEU A 259 25.37 -43.39 27.53
N PRO A 260 25.20 -42.46 28.51
CA PRO A 260 24.63 -42.75 29.83
C PRO A 260 23.29 -43.47 29.70
N GLY A 261 23.01 -44.43 30.58
CA GLY A 261 21.70 -45.08 30.63
C GLY A 261 20.64 -44.00 30.88
N SER A 262 19.68 -43.89 29.96
CA SER A 262 18.77 -42.74 29.79
C SER A 262 18.55 -41.88 31.03
N ALA A 263 19.26 -40.75 31.07
CA ALA A 263 18.63 -39.49 31.42
C ALA A 263 18.60 -38.69 30.12
N ALA A 264 17.75 -39.11 29.16
CA ALA A 264 17.18 -38.14 28.24
C ALA A 264 16.75 -36.96 29.11
N ALA A 265 17.12 -35.73 28.72
CA ALA A 265 16.56 -34.55 29.34
C ALA A 265 15.07 -34.83 29.48
N ILE A 266 14.57 -34.89 30.72
CA ILE A 266 13.15 -34.93 30.95
C ILE A 266 12.74 -33.55 30.46
N ALA A 267 12.38 -33.45 29.18
CA ALA A 267 11.42 -32.47 28.74
C ALA A 267 10.27 -32.72 29.68
N VAL A 268 10.16 -31.89 30.73
CA VAL A 268 8.96 -31.88 31.56
C VAL A 268 7.90 -31.56 30.52
N PRO A 269 7.04 -32.52 30.13
CA PRO A 269 5.98 -32.16 29.22
C PRO A 269 5.15 -31.16 30.03
N LYS A 270 5.20 -29.88 29.66
CA LYS A 270 4.15 -28.97 30.06
C LYS A 270 2.89 -29.61 29.47
N VAL A 271 2.04 -30.18 30.32
CA VAL A 271 0.80 -30.78 29.85
C VAL A 271 -0.17 -29.63 29.64
N LEU A 272 -0.63 -29.43 28.41
CA LEU A 272 -1.78 -28.57 28.14
C LEU A 272 -2.99 -29.19 28.85
N VAL A 273 -3.50 -28.51 29.87
CA VAL A 273 -4.70 -28.92 30.60
C VAL A 273 -5.88 -28.08 30.11
N GLY A 274 -6.94 -28.73 29.62
CA GLY A 274 -8.17 -28.08 29.15
C GLY A 274 -8.49 -28.34 27.66
N GLY A 275 -9.55 -27.70 27.14
CA GLY A 275 -10.09 -27.94 25.79
C GLY A 275 -9.10 -27.74 24.64
N ALA A 276 -8.10 -26.85 24.78
CA ALA A 276 -7.06 -26.66 23.76
C ALA A 276 -6.13 -27.89 23.61
N GLY A 277 -5.93 -28.67 24.68
CA GLY A 277 -5.06 -29.86 24.68
C GLY A 277 -5.56 -30.99 23.78
N GLU A 278 -6.86 -31.07 23.51
CA GLU A 278 -7.45 -32.10 22.63
C GLU A 278 -7.31 -31.76 21.13
N HIS A 279 -6.84 -30.55 20.81
CA HIS A 279 -6.79 -30.00 19.46
C HIS A 279 -5.39 -29.64 18.98
N THR A 280 -4.33 -29.97 19.74
CA THR A 280 -2.94 -29.56 19.49
C THR A 280 -2.29 -30.09 18.20
N ASP A 281 -2.96 -30.98 17.45
CA ASP A 281 -2.45 -31.53 16.18
C ASP A 281 -3.37 -31.20 14.99
N LYS A 282 -4.19 -30.15 15.11
CA LYS A 282 -5.19 -29.77 14.11
C LYS A 282 -4.95 -28.36 13.61
N ALA A 283 -5.05 -28.20 12.29
CA ALA A 283 -5.32 -26.92 11.67
C ALA A 283 -6.84 -26.72 11.57
N MET A 284 -7.32 -25.54 11.94
CA MET A 284 -8.74 -25.20 11.95
C MET A 284 -8.92 -23.87 11.25
N ASP A 285 -9.98 -23.71 10.45
CA ASP A 285 -10.33 -22.39 9.93
C ASP A 285 -11.02 -21.53 11.00
N ALA A 286 -11.30 -20.27 10.69
CA ALA A 286 -11.93 -19.34 11.63
C ALA A 286 -13.34 -19.80 12.08
N ALA A 287 -14.11 -20.46 11.20
CA ALA A 287 -15.46 -20.92 11.52
C ALA A 287 -15.43 -22.16 12.41
N GLU A 288 -14.57 -23.12 12.09
CA GLU A 288 -14.34 -24.32 12.90
C GLU A 288 -13.83 -23.96 14.31
N LEU A 289 -12.96 -22.96 14.42
CA LEU A 289 -12.47 -22.48 15.71
C LEU A 289 -13.60 -21.90 16.58
N LEU A 290 -14.50 -21.12 15.98
CA LEU A 290 -15.69 -20.58 16.66
C LEU A 290 -16.58 -21.70 17.23
N GLU A 291 -16.82 -22.76 16.45
CA GLU A 291 -17.59 -23.92 16.92
C GLU A 291 -16.92 -24.63 18.11
N VAL A 292 -15.59 -24.73 18.11
CA VAL A 292 -14.83 -25.31 19.24
C VAL A 292 -14.92 -24.44 20.48
N LEU A 293 -14.73 -23.13 20.35
CA LEU A 293 -14.80 -22.20 21.48
C LEU A 293 -16.20 -22.21 22.12
N GLU A 294 -17.27 -22.22 21.32
CA GLU A 294 -18.64 -22.34 21.81
C GLU A 294 -18.91 -23.67 22.53
N LYS A 295 -18.42 -24.78 21.97
CA LYS A 295 -18.58 -26.12 22.55
C LYS A 295 -17.86 -26.26 23.89
N GLU A 296 -16.63 -25.75 23.98
CA GLU A 296 -15.81 -25.80 25.20
C GLU A 296 -16.23 -24.74 26.23
N LYS A 297 -17.00 -23.72 25.82
CA LYS A 297 -17.42 -22.57 26.65
C LYS A 297 -16.23 -21.82 27.26
N VAL A 298 -15.19 -21.63 26.45
CA VAL A 298 -13.96 -20.96 26.85
C VAL A 298 -13.82 -19.68 26.03
N GLU A 299 -13.45 -18.59 26.70
CA GLU A 299 -13.09 -17.34 26.04
C GLU A 299 -11.86 -17.53 25.13
N GLU A 300 -11.87 -16.92 23.96
CA GLU A 300 -10.83 -17.03 22.92
C GLU A 300 -9.41 -16.86 23.48
N LYS A 301 -9.19 -15.80 24.28
CA LYS A 301 -7.91 -15.52 24.94
C LYS A 301 -7.46 -16.63 25.90
N ALA A 302 -8.39 -17.22 26.63
CA ALA A 302 -8.09 -18.31 27.58
C ALA A 302 -7.76 -19.62 26.86
N PHE A 303 -8.28 -19.82 25.64
CA PHE A 303 -7.97 -20.97 24.80
C PHE A 303 -6.54 -20.92 24.25
N PHE A 304 -6.09 -19.76 23.75
CA PHE A 304 -4.76 -19.61 23.14
C PHE A 304 -3.62 -19.33 24.13
N ALA A 305 -3.91 -18.78 25.32
CA ALA A 305 -2.90 -18.51 26.35
C ALA A 305 -1.95 -19.70 26.62
N PRO A 306 -2.43 -20.93 26.89
CA PRO A 306 -1.53 -22.06 27.15
C PRO A 306 -0.75 -22.52 25.91
N LEU A 307 -1.27 -22.34 24.70
CA LEU A 307 -0.55 -22.66 23.46
C LEU A 307 0.63 -21.69 23.24
N ILE A 308 0.41 -20.41 23.53
CA ILE A 308 1.45 -19.37 23.45
C ILE A 308 2.55 -19.62 24.50
N GLU A 309 2.20 -20.04 25.72
CA GLU A 309 3.20 -20.37 26.77
C GLU A 309 4.03 -21.63 26.48
N MET A 310 3.54 -22.52 25.61
CA MET A 310 4.17 -23.80 25.29
C MET A 310 4.89 -23.84 23.93
N SER A 311 4.67 -22.86 23.04
CA SER A 311 5.26 -22.82 21.70
C SER A 311 6.80 -22.70 21.70
N GLY A 312 7.41 -22.27 22.81
CA GLY A 312 8.86 -22.26 23.03
C GLY A 312 9.39 -23.62 23.52
N ALA A 313 9.27 -24.67 22.71
CA ALA A 313 9.87 -25.97 23.03
C ALA A 313 11.39 -25.89 22.84
N ASP A 314 12.08 -25.43 23.88
CA ASP A 314 13.53 -25.23 23.93
C ASP A 314 14.30 -26.51 23.57
N LYS A 315 14.84 -26.59 22.35
CA LYS A 315 15.90 -27.56 22.05
C LYS A 315 17.10 -27.22 22.94
N GLN A 316 17.57 -28.18 23.74
CA GLN A 316 18.71 -27.96 24.63
C GLN A 316 19.98 -28.60 24.09
N VAL A 317 21.10 -27.89 24.21
CA VAL A 317 22.44 -28.37 23.89
C VAL A 317 23.24 -28.44 25.18
N LEU A 318 23.88 -29.57 25.43
CA LEU A 318 24.77 -29.75 26.57
C LEU A 318 26.15 -29.21 26.21
N VAL A 319 26.67 -28.26 26.97
CA VAL A 319 27.99 -27.68 26.74
C VAL A 319 28.97 -28.09 27.84
N PHE A 320 30.25 -28.21 27.50
CA PHE A 320 31.35 -28.58 28.41
C PHE A 320 32.39 -27.48 28.41
N ARG A 321 32.57 -26.83 29.56
CA ARG A 321 33.37 -25.60 29.70
C ARG A 321 34.79 -25.84 30.22
N ALA A 322 35.07 -27.07 30.65
CA ALA A 322 36.38 -27.46 31.17
C ALA A 322 36.90 -28.66 30.38
N SER A 323 38.20 -28.62 30.06
CA SER A 323 38.91 -29.78 29.54
C SER A 323 40.20 -30.03 30.33
N ALA A 324 40.53 -31.30 30.48
CA ALA A 324 41.74 -31.78 31.16
C ALA A 324 42.22 -33.07 30.50
N ALA A 325 43.54 -33.27 30.48
CA ALA A 325 44.07 -34.56 30.05
C ALA A 325 43.94 -35.59 31.17
N ILE A 326 44.13 -36.86 30.85
CA ILE A 326 44.19 -37.92 31.86
C ILE A 326 45.55 -37.89 32.56
N PHE A 327 45.55 -38.14 33.88
CA PHE A 327 46.76 -38.22 34.68
C PHE A 327 47.68 -39.33 34.14
N GLY A 328 48.93 -38.97 33.85
CA GLY A 328 49.87 -39.83 33.13
C GLY A 328 50.04 -39.47 31.65
N ASN A 329 49.26 -38.53 31.10
CA ASN A 329 49.45 -38.03 29.73
C ASN A 329 50.88 -37.50 29.49
N ALA A 330 51.43 -36.78 30.46
CA ALA A 330 52.79 -36.25 30.44
C ALA A 330 53.83 -37.15 31.14
N ALA A 331 53.50 -38.42 31.44
CA ALA A 331 54.44 -39.33 32.08
C ALA A 331 55.68 -39.57 31.20
N PRO A 332 56.87 -39.82 31.78
CA PRO A 332 58.02 -40.23 30.99
C PRO A 332 57.74 -41.56 30.28
N PRO A 333 58.17 -41.73 29.01
CA PRO A 333 58.12 -43.03 28.34
C PRO A 333 58.82 -44.10 29.18
N LEU A 334 58.28 -45.32 29.25
CA LEU A 334 58.85 -46.41 30.03
C LEU A 334 60.31 -46.68 29.64
N SER A 335 60.62 -46.58 28.35
CA SER A 335 61.95 -46.74 27.77
C SER A 335 62.95 -45.65 28.19
N SER A 336 62.47 -44.50 28.67
CA SER A 336 63.31 -43.39 29.16
C SER A 336 63.66 -43.50 30.65
N LEU A 337 63.01 -44.40 31.39
CA LEU A 337 63.31 -44.61 32.80
C LEU A 337 64.65 -45.34 32.98
N HIS A 338 65.40 -44.95 34.01
CA HIS A 338 66.67 -45.59 34.36
C HIS A 338 66.48 -47.07 34.72
N HIS A 339 67.43 -47.93 34.37
CA HIS A 339 67.34 -49.39 34.55
C HIS A 339 67.14 -49.81 36.02
N SER A 340 67.49 -48.96 36.98
CA SER A 340 67.20 -49.21 38.41
C SER A 340 65.72 -49.17 38.77
N LEU A 341 64.87 -48.60 37.92
CA LEU A 341 63.42 -48.53 38.11
C LEU A 341 62.66 -49.62 37.34
N THR A 342 63.19 -50.06 36.20
CA THR A 342 62.53 -50.97 35.24
C THR A 342 63.21 -52.33 35.09
N GLY A 343 64.42 -52.51 35.61
CA GLY A 343 65.16 -53.78 35.63
C GLY A 343 65.38 -54.28 37.05
N SER A 344 66.19 -55.32 37.20
CA SER A 344 66.56 -55.84 38.52
C SER A 344 67.94 -55.34 38.93
N VAL A 345 68.02 -54.71 40.10
CA VAL A 345 69.26 -54.13 40.63
C VAL A 345 69.80 -54.96 41.80
N PRO A 346 71.12 -55.18 41.87
CA PRO A 346 71.74 -55.84 43.01
C PRO A 346 71.63 -54.95 44.27
N VAL A 347 71.12 -55.51 45.36
CA VAL A 347 71.12 -54.87 46.69
C VAL A 347 72.42 -55.25 47.39
N TYR A 348 73.09 -54.25 47.95
CA TYR A 348 74.37 -54.41 48.60
C TYR A 348 74.23 -54.19 50.11
N SER A 349 74.84 -55.07 50.90
CA SER A 349 75.04 -54.84 52.33
C SER A 349 76.52 -54.78 52.66
N GLU A 350 76.85 -53.95 53.66
CA GLU A 350 78.23 -53.78 54.10
C GLU A 350 78.45 -54.58 55.38
N ASN A 351 79.39 -55.52 55.33
CA ASN A 351 79.85 -56.24 56.52
C ASN A 351 81.33 -55.92 56.78
N SER A 352 81.88 -56.47 57.87
CA SER A 352 83.27 -56.23 58.31
C SER A 352 84.35 -56.65 57.31
N SER A 353 83.99 -57.23 56.17
CA SER A 353 84.89 -57.69 55.09
C SER A 353 84.69 -56.95 53.75
N GLY A 354 83.75 -56.00 53.64
CA GLY A 354 83.46 -55.22 52.43
C GLY A 354 81.99 -55.25 51.98
N VAL A 355 81.71 -54.67 50.82
CA VAL A 355 80.37 -54.61 50.21
C VAL A 355 80.05 -55.95 49.54
N VAL A 356 79.01 -56.66 49.99
CA VAL A 356 78.55 -57.95 49.44
C VAL A 356 77.17 -57.77 48.80
N VAL A 357 76.94 -58.38 47.64
CA VAL A 357 75.60 -58.42 47.02
C VAL A 357 74.72 -59.37 47.82
N GLU A 358 73.72 -58.84 48.49
CA GLU A 358 72.79 -59.58 49.35
C GLU A 358 71.65 -60.24 48.56
N GLY A 359 71.32 -59.67 47.39
CA GLY A 359 70.27 -60.19 46.51
C GLY A 359 70.09 -59.35 45.27
N ILE A 360 69.16 -59.75 44.41
CA ILE A 360 68.69 -58.97 43.26
C ILE A 360 67.25 -58.58 43.57
N GLU A 361 66.98 -57.29 43.72
CA GLU A 361 65.62 -56.78 43.88
C GLU A 361 65.13 -56.19 42.56
N PRO A 362 63.92 -56.56 42.09
CA PRO A 362 63.30 -55.92 40.94
C PRO A 362 63.00 -54.45 41.28
N GLY A 363 63.30 -53.54 40.37
CA GLY A 363 62.89 -52.14 40.49
C GLY A 363 61.36 -52.00 40.57
N PRO A 364 60.84 -50.89 41.11
CA PRO A 364 59.41 -50.70 41.38
C PRO A 364 58.49 -50.80 40.15
N TYR A 365 59.04 -50.73 38.93
CA TYR A 365 58.31 -50.86 37.66
C TYR A 365 58.85 -51.99 36.77
N ALA A 366 59.60 -52.95 37.33
CA ALA A 366 60.24 -54.02 36.56
C ALA A 366 59.25 -55.03 35.93
N ASP A 367 58.01 -55.05 36.41
CA ASP A 367 56.91 -55.85 35.87
C ASP A 367 56.11 -55.11 34.77
N LYS A 368 56.46 -53.85 34.47
CA LYS A 368 55.71 -53.02 33.51
C LYS A 368 56.22 -53.18 32.08
N THR A 369 55.28 -53.08 31.15
CA THR A 369 55.48 -53.11 29.69
C THR A 369 54.86 -51.86 29.09
N GLU A 370 55.10 -51.59 27.80
CA GLU A 370 54.47 -50.45 27.12
C GLU A 370 52.93 -50.47 27.26
N ASN A 371 52.29 -51.63 27.22
CA ASN A 371 50.82 -51.79 27.35
C ASN A 371 50.30 -51.70 28.79
N THR A 372 51.19 -51.81 29.79
CA THR A 372 50.87 -51.65 31.22
C THR A 372 51.46 -50.34 31.80
N TRP A 373 51.91 -49.45 30.93
CA TRP A 373 52.39 -48.10 31.21
C TRP A 373 51.55 -47.06 30.48
N ALA A 374 51.78 -45.77 30.70
CA ALA A 374 51.06 -44.69 30.00
C ALA A 374 51.25 -44.70 28.46
N ASP A 375 52.30 -45.36 27.94
CA ASP A 375 52.66 -45.35 26.52
C ASP A 375 51.65 -46.07 25.63
N GLY A 376 51.30 -47.31 25.98
CA GLY A 376 50.29 -48.13 25.30
C GLY A 376 49.07 -48.46 26.16
N GLY A 377 49.07 -48.03 27.42
CA GLY A 377 48.01 -48.28 28.39
C GLY A 377 46.73 -47.47 28.15
N SER A 378 45.61 -48.09 28.46
CA SER A 378 44.28 -47.47 28.42
C SER A 378 43.81 -47.07 29.83
N LEU A 379 42.68 -46.38 29.92
CA LEU A 379 42.08 -45.99 31.20
C LEU A 379 41.75 -47.17 32.12
N GLN A 380 41.69 -48.39 31.57
CA GLN A 380 41.46 -49.59 32.37
C GLN A 380 42.57 -49.86 33.39
N LEU A 381 43.77 -49.30 33.19
CA LEU A 381 44.85 -49.37 34.18
C LEU A 381 44.57 -48.55 35.45
N MET A 382 43.62 -47.61 35.40
CA MET A 382 43.28 -46.68 36.48
C MET A 382 41.94 -47.00 37.14
N ASP A 383 41.17 -47.93 36.57
CA ASP A 383 39.80 -48.27 36.97
C ASP A 383 39.72 -48.74 38.43
N GLU A 384 40.78 -49.42 38.93
CA GLU A 384 40.86 -50.03 40.27
C GLU A 384 39.61 -50.86 40.68
N GLY A 385 38.78 -51.26 39.70
CA GLY A 385 37.54 -51.99 39.92
C GLY A 385 36.33 -51.13 40.33
N ASP A 386 36.45 -49.80 40.28
CA ASP A 386 35.41 -48.86 40.76
C ASP A 386 35.20 -47.68 39.79
N ASN A 387 35.43 -47.86 38.48
CA ASN A 387 35.20 -46.90 37.41
C ASN A 387 35.95 -45.56 37.56
N HIS A 388 37.14 -45.60 38.18
CA HIS A 388 37.90 -44.39 38.43
C HIS A 388 38.69 -43.92 37.21
N ILE A 389 38.71 -42.60 37.02
CA ILE A 389 39.67 -41.90 36.19
C ILE A 389 40.29 -40.77 36.99
N PHE A 390 41.51 -40.40 36.63
CA PHE A 390 42.26 -39.33 37.28
C PHE A 390 42.63 -38.28 36.25
N LEU A 391 42.35 -37.01 36.54
CA LEU A 391 42.69 -35.88 35.66
C LEU A 391 44.10 -35.37 35.94
N ASP A 392 44.78 -34.85 34.93
CA ASP A 392 46.17 -34.37 35.05
C ASP A 392 46.35 -33.20 36.04
N ARG A 393 45.26 -32.54 36.42
CA ARG A 393 45.22 -31.46 37.40
C ARG A 393 43.90 -31.46 38.20
N PRO A 394 43.82 -30.69 39.31
CA PRO A 394 42.55 -30.36 39.96
C PRO A 394 41.64 -29.55 39.02
N VAL A 395 40.37 -29.93 38.92
CA VAL A 395 39.31 -29.32 38.09
C VAL A 395 38.03 -29.25 38.91
N ALA A 396 37.94 -28.22 39.76
CA ALA A 396 36.84 -28.05 40.71
C ALA A 396 35.49 -27.76 40.02
N GLU A 397 35.50 -27.39 38.73
CA GLU A 397 34.31 -27.09 37.95
C GLU A 397 33.48 -28.34 37.59
N ILE A 398 34.04 -29.54 37.73
CA ILE A 398 33.32 -30.81 37.46
C ILE A 398 32.55 -31.23 38.71
N ALA A 399 31.24 -31.00 38.69
CA ALA A 399 30.36 -31.35 39.81
C ALA A 399 29.95 -32.84 39.80
N VAL A 400 29.68 -33.38 40.98
CA VAL A 400 29.00 -34.68 41.12
C VAL A 400 27.61 -34.59 40.49
N GLY A 401 27.24 -35.60 39.72
CA GLY A 401 26.02 -35.61 38.92
C GLY A 401 26.10 -34.76 37.66
N SER A 402 27.28 -34.28 37.23
CA SER A 402 27.46 -33.70 35.89
C SER A 402 27.83 -34.76 34.85
N ASP A 403 27.73 -34.41 33.57
CA ASP A 403 28.19 -35.24 32.47
C ASP A 403 29.66 -34.94 32.16
N ILE A 404 30.36 -35.98 31.70
CA ILE A 404 31.73 -35.88 31.20
C ILE A 404 31.85 -36.64 29.89
N VAL A 405 32.61 -36.09 28.95
CA VAL A 405 32.95 -36.76 27.69
C VAL A 405 34.44 -37.09 27.67
N LEU A 406 34.75 -38.36 27.43
CA LEU A 406 36.11 -38.82 27.17
C LEU A 406 36.30 -38.88 25.66
N ARG A 407 37.37 -38.25 25.15
CA ARG A 407 37.70 -38.21 23.73
C ARG A 407 39.14 -38.64 23.48
N ASN A 408 39.34 -39.56 22.54
CA ASN A 408 40.63 -40.00 22.02
C ASN A 408 40.59 -39.96 20.48
N GLY A 409 41.12 -38.89 19.87
CA GLY A 409 41.00 -38.67 18.43
C GLY A 409 39.54 -38.47 18.02
N ASP A 410 39.03 -39.32 17.12
CA ASP A 410 37.60 -39.32 16.77
C ASP A 410 36.78 -40.16 17.75
N GLN A 411 37.37 -41.09 18.50
CA GLN A 411 36.59 -41.90 19.45
C GLN A 411 36.17 -41.07 20.65
N TRP A 412 34.89 -41.15 21.02
CA TRP A 412 34.37 -40.45 22.19
C TRP A 412 33.30 -41.26 22.91
N ALA A 413 33.11 -40.99 24.20
CA ALA A 413 32.04 -41.57 25.01
C ALA A 413 31.63 -40.59 26.11
N ARG A 414 30.33 -40.58 26.43
CA ARG A 414 29.77 -39.77 27.51
C ARG A 414 29.52 -40.65 28.73
N TYR A 415 29.81 -40.13 29.92
CA TYR A 415 29.61 -40.79 31.22
C TYR A 415 29.01 -39.81 32.22
N ARG A 416 28.46 -40.33 33.31
CA ARG A 416 27.96 -39.52 34.44
C ARG A 416 28.97 -39.59 35.58
N VAL A 417 29.27 -38.44 36.20
CA VAL A 417 30.15 -38.38 37.37
C VAL A 417 29.35 -38.71 38.63
N GLU A 418 29.71 -39.78 39.33
CA GLU A 418 29.04 -40.20 40.58
C GLU A 418 29.79 -39.77 41.83
N ASP A 419 31.10 -39.56 41.73
CA ASP A 419 31.94 -39.00 42.80
C ASP A 419 33.07 -38.18 42.19
N ALA A 420 33.47 -37.11 42.87
CA ALA A 420 34.58 -36.24 42.47
C ALA A 420 35.36 -35.79 43.71
N ALA A 421 36.65 -36.09 43.76
CA ALA A 421 37.50 -35.74 44.88
C ALA A 421 38.92 -35.35 44.43
N ASP A 422 39.46 -34.28 45.00
CA ASP A 422 40.85 -33.90 44.80
C ASP A 422 41.76 -34.70 45.72
N LEU A 423 42.74 -35.41 45.15
CA LEU A 423 43.75 -36.14 45.92
C LEU A 423 45.13 -36.09 45.29
N SER A 424 46.14 -36.46 46.08
CA SER A 424 47.52 -36.63 45.59
C SER A 424 47.69 -38.05 45.09
N VAL A 425 47.94 -38.19 43.79
CA VAL A 425 48.04 -39.47 43.10
C VAL A 425 49.48 -39.67 42.65
N SER A 426 49.95 -40.91 42.66
CA SER A 426 51.25 -41.29 42.11
C SER A 426 51.07 -42.46 41.13
N PHE A 427 51.14 -42.16 39.83
CA PHE A 427 51.09 -43.15 38.75
C PHE A 427 52.20 -42.88 37.73
N PHE A 428 52.71 -43.93 37.09
CA PHE A 428 53.67 -43.83 35.99
C PHE A 428 54.92 -42.99 36.31
N ALA A 429 55.46 -43.13 37.53
CA ALA A 429 56.57 -42.33 38.06
C ALA A 429 56.32 -40.80 38.13
N VAL A 430 55.06 -40.37 38.11
CA VAL A 430 54.63 -38.98 38.29
C VAL A 430 53.75 -38.87 39.53
N THR A 431 54.08 -37.93 40.42
CA THR A 431 53.25 -37.59 41.59
C THR A 431 52.70 -36.18 41.43
N GLY A 432 51.39 -36.00 41.65
CA GLY A 432 50.74 -34.71 41.53
C GLY A 432 49.36 -34.70 42.16
N LYS A 433 48.79 -33.49 42.32
CA LYS A 433 47.38 -33.34 42.67
C LYS A 433 46.52 -33.58 41.44
N SER A 434 45.46 -34.36 41.60
CA SER A 434 44.55 -34.78 40.53
C SER A 434 43.13 -34.79 41.05
N THR A 435 42.18 -34.49 40.16
CA THR A 435 40.75 -34.79 40.41
C THR A 435 40.53 -36.26 40.11
N ARG A 436 40.13 -37.06 41.09
CA ARG A 436 39.60 -38.41 40.87
C ARG A 436 38.11 -38.30 40.59
N LEU A 437 37.68 -38.87 39.48
CA LEU A 437 36.28 -39.00 39.12
C LEU A 437 35.90 -40.47 39.14
N ARG A 438 34.81 -40.79 39.83
CA ARG A 438 34.16 -42.10 39.74
C ARG A 438 33.01 -41.99 38.74
N LEU A 439 33.09 -42.74 37.65
CA LEU A 439 32.08 -42.70 36.59
C LEU A 439 31.00 -43.78 36.83
N ASP A 440 29.82 -43.58 36.24
CA ASP A 440 28.69 -44.53 36.31
C ASP A 440 29.05 -45.94 35.81
N ARG A 441 30.04 -46.03 34.93
CA ARG A 441 30.52 -47.29 34.33
C ARG A 441 31.93 -47.16 33.77
N SER A 442 32.62 -48.30 33.64
CA SER A 442 33.94 -48.41 32.98
C SER A 442 33.89 -48.99 31.56
N GLN A 443 32.69 -49.23 31.01
CA GLN A 443 32.55 -49.77 29.65
C GLN A 443 33.34 -48.93 28.65
N HIS A 444 34.14 -49.60 27.82
CA HIS A 444 35.00 -49.02 26.79
C HIS A 444 36.19 -48.19 27.25
N PHE A 445 36.57 -48.22 28.54
CA PHE A 445 37.83 -47.63 29.02
C PHE A 445 39.06 -48.13 28.25
N ASN A 446 39.02 -49.38 27.76
CA ASN A 446 40.06 -49.97 26.92
C ASN A 446 40.25 -49.28 25.54
N ARG A 447 39.30 -48.45 25.08
CA ARG A 447 39.39 -47.68 23.83
C ARG A 447 40.06 -46.30 24.02
N PHE A 448 40.21 -45.86 25.27
CA PHE A 448 40.74 -44.55 25.62
C PHE A 448 42.18 -44.69 26.11
N ALA A 449 43.15 -44.28 25.29
CA ALA A 449 44.57 -44.32 25.65
C ALA A 449 44.93 -43.16 26.59
N ILE A 450 45.73 -43.42 27.63
CA ILE A 450 46.06 -42.42 28.67
C ILE A 450 46.66 -41.14 28.06
N ARG A 451 47.60 -41.27 27.11
CA ARG A 451 48.28 -40.15 26.43
C ARG A 451 47.47 -39.39 25.38
N LYS A 452 46.33 -39.93 24.95
CA LYS A 452 45.54 -39.32 23.86
C LYS A 452 44.15 -38.90 24.31
N THR A 453 43.76 -39.28 25.52
CA THR A 453 42.41 -39.01 26.03
C THR A 453 42.36 -37.66 26.69
N THR A 454 41.40 -36.84 26.25
CA THR A 454 41.00 -35.60 26.90
C THR A 454 39.61 -35.79 27.49
N ALA A 455 39.42 -35.37 28.73
CA ALA A 455 38.15 -35.33 29.41
C ALA A 455 37.55 -33.92 29.31
N PHE A 456 36.29 -33.82 28.86
CA PHE A 456 35.50 -32.59 28.78
C PHE A 456 34.40 -32.65 29.83
N GLY A 457 34.43 -31.73 30.79
CA GLY A 457 33.50 -31.68 31.93
C GLY A 457 32.97 -30.27 32.17
N ALA A 458 32.46 -30.02 33.39
CA ALA A 458 31.72 -28.81 33.74
C ALA A 458 30.51 -28.62 32.81
N SER A 459 29.67 -29.66 32.74
CA SER A 459 28.55 -29.72 31.81
C SER A 459 27.39 -28.82 32.23
N GLU A 460 26.81 -28.06 31.31
CA GLU A 460 25.64 -27.20 31.53
C GLU A 460 24.69 -27.31 30.33
N TRP A 461 23.38 -27.33 30.56
CA TRP A 461 22.41 -27.26 29.46
C TRP A 461 22.16 -25.80 29.07
N LEU A 462 22.29 -25.49 27.79
CA LEU A 462 21.93 -24.21 27.21
C LEU A 462 20.77 -24.38 26.23
N THR A 463 19.82 -23.46 26.27
CA THR A 463 18.69 -23.39 25.32
C THR A 463 19.18 -22.87 23.97
N LEU A 464 18.88 -23.61 22.91
CA LEU A 464 19.12 -23.20 21.53
C LEU A 464 18.13 -22.09 21.16
N ALA A 465 18.63 -20.99 20.59
CA ALA A 465 17.75 -19.93 20.09
C ALA A 465 17.17 -20.29 18.71
N GLU A 466 16.01 -19.74 18.39
CA GLU A 466 15.54 -19.69 17.02
C GLU A 466 16.11 -18.45 16.33
N PRO A 467 16.97 -18.60 15.30
CA PRO A 467 17.52 -17.47 14.60
C PRO A 467 16.44 -16.69 13.84
N PRO A 468 16.64 -15.38 13.65
CA PRO A 468 15.71 -14.56 12.88
C PRO A 468 15.68 -14.99 11.41
N ILE A 469 14.50 -14.88 10.80
CA ILE A 469 14.31 -15.02 9.36
C ILE A 469 14.74 -13.69 8.74
N GLU A 470 15.89 -13.72 8.05
CA GLU A 470 16.50 -12.54 7.40
C GLU A 470 16.16 -12.45 5.91
N ALA A 471 15.80 -13.57 5.27
CA ALA A 471 15.49 -13.59 3.85
C ALA A 471 14.22 -12.78 3.55
N PRO A 472 14.23 -11.92 2.51
CA PRO A 472 13.02 -11.24 2.07
C PRO A 472 11.98 -12.26 1.61
N MET A 473 10.71 -11.89 1.77
CA MET A 473 9.59 -12.70 1.29
C MET A 473 9.55 -12.66 -0.26
N ASP A 474 9.01 -13.70 -0.88
CA ASP A 474 8.78 -13.70 -2.34
C ASP A 474 7.55 -12.86 -2.66
N GLU A 475 7.71 -11.85 -3.52
CA GLU A 475 6.66 -10.91 -3.94
C GLU A 475 5.41 -11.60 -4.53
N ASN A 476 5.59 -12.80 -5.11
CA ASN A 476 4.52 -13.60 -5.70
C ASN A 476 3.81 -14.51 -4.70
N THR A 477 4.21 -14.48 -3.43
CA THR A 477 3.61 -15.29 -2.38
C THR A 477 2.22 -14.75 -2.02
N HIS A 478 1.26 -15.65 -1.86
CA HIS A 478 -0.08 -15.35 -1.36
C HIS A 478 -0.25 -15.65 0.14
N THR A 479 0.68 -16.41 0.71
CA THR A 479 0.56 -16.98 2.06
C THR A 479 1.54 -16.33 3.04
N VAL A 480 1.03 -15.88 4.19
CA VAL A 480 1.85 -15.32 5.28
C VAL A 480 1.52 -16.03 6.58
N LEU A 481 2.52 -16.72 7.12
CA LEU A 481 2.46 -17.28 8.48
C LEU A 481 2.79 -16.18 9.49
N LEU A 482 1.95 -16.04 10.52
CA LEU A 482 2.07 -15.02 11.56
C LEU A 482 2.90 -15.50 12.75
N ASN A 483 3.44 -14.56 13.54
CA ASN A 483 4.31 -14.88 14.68
C ASN A 483 3.58 -15.57 15.85
N VAL A 484 2.28 -15.30 16.01
CA VAL A 484 1.43 -15.88 17.04
C VAL A 484 0.05 -16.18 16.44
N TRP A 485 -0.85 -16.71 17.26
CA TRP A 485 -2.25 -16.82 16.90
C TRP A 485 -2.95 -15.46 16.99
N TYR A 486 -3.64 -15.08 15.92
CA TYR A 486 -4.48 -13.87 15.86
C TYR A 486 -5.94 -14.28 15.63
N PRO A 487 -6.61 -14.77 16.68
CA PRO A 487 -7.99 -15.22 16.57
C PRO A 487 -8.95 -14.05 16.31
N GLY A 488 -10.11 -14.38 15.73
CA GLY A 488 -11.12 -13.42 15.26
C GLY A 488 -10.82 -12.75 13.91
N LEU A 489 -9.68 -13.07 13.26
CA LEU A 489 -9.46 -12.71 11.86
C LEU A 489 -10.34 -13.58 10.96
N GLU A 490 -10.98 -12.96 9.98
CA GLU A 490 -11.96 -13.61 9.11
C GLU A 490 -11.59 -13.41 7.63
N ALA A 491 -12.07 -14.32 6.79
CA ALA A 491 -12.01 -14.17 5.34
C ALA A 491 -12.85 -12.95 4.87
N GLY A 492 -12.41 -12.32 3.79
CA GLY A 492 -13.00 -11.09 3.24
C GLY A 492 -12.52 -9.79 3.90
N ARG A 493 -11.76 -9.86 5.01
CA ARG A 493 -11.23 -8.68 5.68
C ARG A 493 -10.08 -8.04 4.89
N THR A 494 -10.11 -6.73 4.73
CA THR A 494 -9.00 -5.94 4.18
C THR A 494 -7.91 -5.72 5.23
N VAL A 495 -6.66 -5.93 4.83
CA VAL A 495 -5.47 -5.67 5.62
C VAL A 495 -4.49 -4.80 4.84
N MET A 496 -3.70 -4.00 5.55
CA MET A 496 -2.61 -3.22 4.94
C MET A 496 -1.26 -3.77 5.38
N LEU A 497 -0.46 -4.18 4.39
CA LEU A 497 0.95 -4.51 4.55
C LEU A 497 1.74 -3.20 4.54
N HIS A 498 2.65 -3.03 5.49
CA HIS A 498 3.51 -1.86 5.60
C HIS A 498 4.87 -2.28 6.15
N GLY A 499 5.95 -2.10 5.37
CA GLY A 499 7.30 -2.47 5.77
C GLY A 499 8.34 -2.17 4.69
N LEU A 500 9.62 -2.32 5.01
CA LEU A 500 10.71 -2.20 4.03
C LEU A 500 10.70 -3.40 3.08
N ALA A 501 10.99 -3.15 1.80
CA ALA A 501 11.07 -4.19 0.76
C ALA A 501 12.42 -4.14 0.03
N GLU A 502 12.97 -5.31 -0.30
CA GLU A 502 14.25 -5.40 -1.01
C GLU A 502 14.15 -4.78 -2.41
N GLY A 503 15.03 -3.82 -2.72
CA GLY A 503 15.05 -3.14 -4.02
C GLY A 503 14.18 -1.89 -4.13
N PHE A 504 13.44 -1.51 -3.09
CA PHE A 504 12.51 -0.36 -3.08
C PHE A 504 13.03 0.87 -2.30
N GLY A 505 14.27 0.82 -1.80
CA GLY A 505 14.89 1.92 -1.04
C GLY A 505 14.56 1.90 0.45
N ASP A 506 14.77 3.02 1.15
CA ASP A 506 14.61 3.14 2.61
C ASP A 506 13.18 3.56 3.04
N ALA A 507 12.29 3.82 2.08
CA ALA A 507 10.89 4.12 2.36
C ALA A 507 10.10 2.81 2.50
N PRO A 508 9.15 2.71 3.45
CA PRO A 508 8.34 1.53 3.58
C PRO A 508 7.34 1.43 2.42
N GLU A 509 7.25 0.24 1.84
CA GLU A 509 6.26 -0.11 0.82
C GLU A 509 4.93 -0.45 1.52
N ILE A 510 3.81 -0.05 0.91
CA ILE A 510 2.47 -0.21 1.46
C ILE A 510 1.57 -0.86 0.43
N ALA A 511 0.86 -1.91 0.81
CA ALA A 511 -0.08 -2.60 -0.05
C ALA A 511 -1.37 -2.97 0.69
N SER A 512 -2.53 -2.75 0.06
CA SER A 512 -3.84 -3.22 0.56
C SER A 512 -4.10 -4.62 0.01
N ARG A 513 -4.55 -5.55 0.86
CA ARG A 513 -4.84 -6.95 0.50
C ARG A 513 -6.11 -7.44 1.17
N THR A 514 -6.84 -8.29 0.46
CA THR A 514 -8.02 -8.97 1.00
C THR A 514 -7.65 -10.39 1.44
N VAL A 515 -8.00 -10.73 2.67
CA VAL A 515 -7.81 -12.07 3.22
C VAL A 515 -8.78 -13.04 2.53
N GLN A 516 -8.25 -14.04 1.83
CA GLN A 516 -9.05 -15.10 1.21
C GLN A 516 -9.43 -16.18 2.23
N THR A 517 -8.47 -16.66 3.01
CA THR A 517 -8.69 -17.66 4.06
C THR A 517 -7.80 -17.40 5.27
N VAL A 518 -8.29 -17.78 6.44
CA VAL A 518 -7.56 -17.75 7.72
C VAL A 518 -7.52 -19.16 8.27
N THR A 519 -6.33 -19.65 8.61
CA THR A 519 -6.14 -20.96 9.21
C THR A 519 -5.34 -20.82 10.49
N HIS A 520 -5.83 -21.40 11.58
CA HIS A 520 -5.17 -21.47 12.87
C HIS A 520 -4.60 -22.87 13.06
N ASP A 521 -3.28 -23.01 12.94
CA ASP A 521 -2.59 -24.27 13.22
C ASP A 521 -2.31 -24.37 14.72
N LEU A 522 -2.98 -25.29 15.40
CA LEU A 522 -2.88 -25.46 16.86
C LEU A 522 -1.68 -26.31 17.29
N THR A 523 -0.79 -26.68 16.36
CA THR A 523 0.49 -27.31 16.70
C THR A 523 1.40 -26.37 17.49
N LEU A 524 2.14 -26.95 18.43
CA LEU A 524 3.08 -26.18 19.27
C LEU A 524 4.17 -25.53 18.41
N GLY A 525 4.28 -24.20 18.46
CA GLY A 525 5.24 -23.45 17.63
C GLY A 525 4.70 -22.98 16.28
N ALA A 526 3.45 -23.34 15.94
CA ALA A 526 2.75 -22.79 14.80
C ALA A 526 2.04 -21.47 15.15
N GLY A 527 1.11 -21.05 14.31
CA GLY A 527 0.47 -19.75 14.44
C GLY A 527 -0.74 -19.65 13.52
N THR A 528 -1.13 -18.41 13.22
CA THR A 528 -2.17 -18.16 12.21
C THR A 528 -1.52 -18.00 10.84
N GLU A 529 -2.08 -18.65 9.84
CA GLU A 529 -1.73 -18.51 8.44
C GLU A 529 -2.82 -17.69 7.73
N LEU A 530 -2.39 -16.66 6.98
CA LEU A 530 -3.25 -15.86 6.12
C LEU A 530 -2.94 -16.20 4.66
N ILE A 531 -3.97 -16.45 3.87
CA ILE A 531 -3.87 -16.53 2.40
C ILE A 531 -4.61 -15.33 1.82
N PHE A 532 -3.97 -14.59 0.93
CA PHE A 532 -4.53 -13.40 0.27
C PHE A 532 -5.05 -13.72 -1.13
N THR A 533 -6.08 -12.98 -1.56
CA THR A 533 -6.63 -13.07 -2.93
C THR A 533 -5.60 -12.68 -3.99
N GLU A 534 -4.68 -11.80 -3.64
CA GLU A 534 -3.60 -11.28 -4.49
C GLU A 534 -2.25 -11.52 -3.82
N ALA A 535 -1.19 -11.64 -4.62
CA ALA A 535 0.16 -11.82 -4.09
C ALA A 535 0.60 -10.59 -3.27
N ILE A 536 1.49 -10.76 -2.30
CA ILE A 536 1.95 -9.67 -1.41
C ILE A 536 2.55 -8.48 -2.18
N GLY A 537 3.05 -8.70 -3.41
CA GLY A 537 3.36 -7.66 -4.40
C GLY A 537 4.67 -6.92 -4.20
N ALA A 538 5.39 -7.18 -3.11
CA ALA A 538 6.75 -6.68 -2.88
C ALA A 538 7.54 -7.67 -2.01
N PRO A 539 8.88 -7.74 -2.15
CA PRO A 539 9.73 -8.62 -1.38
C PRO A 539 10.03 -8.04 0.02
N TYR A 540 9.02 -8.04 0.90
CA TYR A 540 9.10 -7.46 2.23
C TYR A 540 10.15 -8.14 3.13
N LEU A 541 10.87 -7.33 3.92
CA LEU A 541 11.75 -7.81 4.98
C LEU A 541 10.90 -8.20 6.21
N PRO A 542 10.92 -9.47 6.67
CA PRO A 542 10.03 -9.97 7.73
C PRO A 542 10.05 -9.15 9.02
N GLN A 543 11.23 -8.69 9.43
CA GLN A 543 11.42 -7.91 10.67
C GLN A 543 10.74 -6.54 10.63
N SER A 544 10.64 -5.94 9.45
CA SER A 544 10.04 -4.61 9.25
C SER A 544 8.53 -4.67 8.94
N LEU A 545 8.06 -5.79 8.40
CA LEU A 545 6.67 -5.93 7.96
C LEU A 545 5.70 -5.85 9.15
N ARG A 546 4.72 -4.98 9.03
CA ARG A 546 3.55 -4.87 9.91
C ARG A 546 2.30 -4.99 9.07
N ILE A 547 1.35 -5.77 9.56
CA ILE A 547 0.04 -5.99 8.94
C ILE A 547 -1.01 -5.30 9.82
N ALA A 548 -1.60 -4.22 9.33
CA ALA A 548 -2.71 -3.55 10.00
C ALA A 548 -4.02 -4.18 9.55
N ALA A 549 -4.81 -4.74 10.47
CA ALA A 549 -6.09 -5.39 10.17
C ALA A 549 -7.32 -4.64 10.75
N ASN A 550 -7.09 -3.50 11.38
CA ASN A 550 -8.13 -2.54 11.78
C ASN A 550 -8.36 -1.50 10.67
N ILE A 551 -8.67 -1.97 9.47
CA ILE A 551 -8.89 -1.13 8.29
C ILE A 551 -10.40 -0.94 8.08
N ALA A 552 -10.86 0.31 8.09
CA ALA A 552 -12.23 0.63 7.68
C ALA A 552 -12.20 1.37 6.35
N TYR A 553 -13.06 0.94 5.43
CA TYR A 553 -13.30 1.66 4.20
C TYR A 553 -14.14 2.91 4.49
N ALA A 554 -13.69 4.06 3.98
CA ALA A 554 -14.32 5.35 4.21
C ALA A 554 -14.50 6.11 2.91
N SER A 555 -15.56 6.91 2.86
CA SER A 555 -15.80 7.84 1.77
C SER A 555 -15.77 9.27 2.27
N GLN A 556 -15.28 10.14 1.41
CA GLN A 556 -15.30 11.57 1.60
C GLN A 556 -16.76 12.03 1.68
N GLY A 557 -17.01 12.95 2.61
CA GLY A 557 -18.27 13.64 2.75
C GLY A 557 -18.86 13.52 4.14
N GLU A 558 -19.70 14.48 4.46
CA GLU A 558 -20.42 14.55 5.73
C GLU A 558 -21.89 14.21 5.52
N THR A 559 -22.41 13.27 6.30
CA THR A 559 -23.84 12.98 6.34
C THR A 559 -24.59 14.11 7.06
N VAL A 560 -25.53 14.72 6.34
CA VAL A 560 -26.42 15.78 6.80
C VAL A 560 -27.83 15.25 6.88
N ALA A 561 -28.54 15.57 7.97
CA ALA A 561 -29.97 15.32 8.12
C ALA A 561 -30.67 16.65 8.40
N GLU A 562 -31.68 16.99 7.60
CA GLU A 562 -32.41 18.24 7.73
C GLU A 562 -33.90 18.11 7.48
N VAL A 563 -34.65 19.09 7.98
CA VAL A 563 -36.07 19.24 7.72
C VAL A 563 -36.26 20.20 6.55
N LEU A 564 -36.89 19.73 5.47
CA LEU A 564 -37.17 20.54 4.29
C LEU A 564 -38.39 21.43 4.52
N GLY A 565 -39.45 20.90 5.13
CA GLY A 565 -40.64 21.67 5.50
C GLY A 565 -41.86 20.83 5.82
N ASP A 566 -43.03 21.45 5.61
CA ASP A 566 -44.35 20.94 5.96
C ASP A 566 -45.06 20.38 4.73
N GLY A 567 -45.55 19.15 4.78
CA GLY A 567 -46.41 18.58 3.75
C GLY A 567 -47.82 19.17 3.79
N ALA A 568 -48.40 19.44 2.62
CA ALA A 568 -49.72 20.07 2.48
C ALA A 568 -50.71 19.31 1.57
N ALA A 569 -50.34 18.11 1.10
CA ALA A 569 -51.13 17.32 0.15
C ALA A 569 -51.57 18.12 -1.10
N VAL A 570 -50.69 19.00 -1.59
CA VAL A 570 -50.90 19.80 -2.80
C VAL A 570 -50.18 19.11 -3.98
N PRO A 571 -50.76 19.13 -5.20
CA PRO A 571 -50.09 18.60 -6.39
C PRO A 571 -48.74 19.28 -6.69
N HIS A 572 -47.77 18.50 -7.21
CA HIS A 572 -46.46 18.99 -7.68
C HIS A 572 -45.68 19.79 -6.65
N MET A 573 -45.82 19.41 -5.38
CA MET A 573 -45.12 20.06 -4.29
C MET A 573 -43.61 19.90 -4.45
N HIS A 574 -42.87 20.99 -4.25
CA HIS A 574 -41.42 21.04 -4.47
C HIS A 574 -40.68 21.54 -3.22
N PHE A 575 -39.46 21.04 -3.05
CA PHE A 575 -38.54 21.44 -1.98
C PHE A 575 -37.12 21.50 -2.50
N ILE A 576 -36.31 22.35 -1.88
CA ILE A 576 -34.88 22.49 -2.16
C ILE A 576 -34.12 22.13 -0.89
N THR A 577 -33.02 21.41 -1.02
CA THR A 577 -32.12 21.15 0.12
C THR A 577 -31.43 22.43 0.56
N LYS A 578 -31.05 22.52 1.84
CA LYS A 578 -30.45 23.76 2.39
C LYS A 578 -28.92 23.75 2.36
N GLN A 579 -28.31 22.61 2.06
CA GLN A 579 -26.86 22.48 1.91
C GLN A 579 -26.52 21.91 0.53
N ALA A 580 -25.39 22.38 -0.01
CA ALA A 580 -24.80 22.01 -1.29
C ALA A 580 -23.26 22.01 -1.13
N PRO A 581 -22.51 21.37 -2.04
CA PRO A 581 -23.00 20.48 -3.09
C PRO A 581 -23.32 19.08 -2.54
N GLN A 582 -24.35 18.43 -3.09
CA GLN A 582 -24.64 17.04 -2.75
C GLN A 582 -23.65 16.07 -3.38
N THR A 583 -23.35 15.00 -2.62
CA THR A 583 -22.41 13.95 -3.04
C THR A 583 -23.13 12.73 -3.53
N PHE A 584 -22.58 12.16 -4.57
CA PHE A 584 -22.97 10.85 -5.05
C PHE A 584 -21.88 9.84 -4.72
N MET A 585 -22.32 8.61 -4.41
CA MET A 585 -21.38 7.52 -4.20
C MET A 585 -21.10 6.83 -5.53
N PRO A 586 -19.88 6.35 -5.78
CA PRO A 586 -19.58 5.47 -6.90
C PRO A 586 -20.58 4.29 -6.94
N ALA A 587 -21.07 3.96 -8.12
CA ALA A 587 -22.03 2.87 -8.31
C ALA A 587 -21.96 2.30 -9.72
N GLU A 588 -22.38 1.04 -9.87
CA GLU A 588 -22.51 0.32 -11.15
C GLU A 588 -23.70 0.81 -11.99
N THR A 589 -23.85 2.13 -12.15
CA THR A 589 -24.91 2.75 -12.97
C THR A 589 -24.31 3.29 -14.26
N ALA A 590 -25.16 3.61 -15.25
CA ALA A 590 -24.70 4.22 -16.51
C ALA A 590 -23.96 5.56 -16.31
N THR A 591 -24.21 6.26 -15.20
CA THR A 591 -23.54 7.52 -14.84
C THR A 591 -22.35 7.32 -13.89
N GLY A 592 -22.11 6.08 -13.44
CA GLY A 592 -21.03 5.71 -12.50
C GLY A 592 -21.26 6.13 -11.05
N VAL A 593 -22.41 6.70 -10.75
CA VAL A 593 -22.71 7.28 -9.44
C VAL A 593 -24.17 7.06 -9.04
N LYS A 594 -24.44 6.98 -7.75
CA LYS A 594 -25.77 6.85 -7.15
C LYS A 594 -26.05 7.99 -6.16
N PRO A 595 -27.26 8.59 -6.20
CA PRO A 595 -27.65 9.62 -5.24
C PRO A 595 -27.65 9.08 -3.81
N THR A 596 -27.15 9.89 -2.89
CA THR A 596 -27.18 9.61 -1.43
C THR A 596 -28.43 10.16 -0.75
N LEU A 597 -29.25 10.91 -1.49
CA LEU A 597 -30.44 11.57 -0.99
C LEU A 597 -31.52 10.55 -0.62
N GLU A 598 -31.92 10.57 0.65
CA GLU A 598 -33.08 9.88 1.18
C GLU A 598 -34.12 10.90 1.65
N VAL A 599 -35.32 10.83 1.07
CA VAL A 599 -36.46 11.66 1.50
C VAL A 599 -37.43 10.81 2.30
N ARG A 600 -37.78 11.29 3.50
CA ARG A 600 -38.81 10.69 4.35
C ARG A 600 -39.94 11.68 4.59
N VAL A 601 -41.18 11.23 4.41
CA VAL A 601 -42.39 11.98 4.78
C VAL A 601 -43.04 11.24 5.94
N ASN A 602 -43.25 11.92 7.07
CA ASN A 602 -43.75 11.31 8.31
C ASN A 602 -42.89 10.10 8.77
N ASN A 603 -41.55 10.20 8.62
CA ASN A 603 -40.57 9.12 8.86
C ASN A 603 -40.70 7.89 7.95
N ILE A 604 -41.56 7.92 6.92
CA ILE A 604 -41.69 6.85 5.93
C ILE A 604 -40.79 7.19 4.74
N LEU A 605 -40.00 6.22 4.27
CA LEU A 605 -39.13 6.37 3.10
C LEU A 605 -39.96 6.49 1.82
N TRP A 606 -39.59 7.47 1.00
CA TRP A 606 -40.05 7.65 -0.38
C TRP A 606 -38.93 7.25 -1.34
N HIS A 607 -39.28 6.75 -2.52
CA HIS A 607 -38.32 6.20 -3.48
C HIS A 607 -38.06 7.19 -4.63
N PRO A 608 -36.80 7.43 -5.02
CA PRO A 608 -36.51 8.26 -6.17
C PRO A 608 -36.92 7.56 -7.46
N VAL A 609 -37.51 8.30 -8.39
CA VAL A 609 -37.79 7.87 -9.77
C VAL A 609 -37.25 8.92 -10.75
N PRO A 610 -36.81 8.54 -11.96
CA PRO A 610 -36.38 9.51 -12.97
C PRO A 610 -37.53 10.44 -13.39
N HIS A 611 -38.72 9.88 -13.55
CA HIS A 611 -39.93 10.59 -13.94
C HIS A 611 -41.19 9.87 -13.44
N PHE A 612 -42.30 10.60 -13.34
CA PHE A 612 -43.57 10.04 -12.84
C PHE A 612 -44.38 9.23 -13.85
N LEU A 613 -43.93 9.09 -15.11
CA LEU A 613 -44.72 8.46 -16.21
C LEU A 613 -45.23 7.04 -15.91
N HIS A 614 -44.53 6.29 -15.06
CA HIS A 614 -44.89 4.92 -14.67
C HIS A 614 -45.37 4.79 -13.22
N ALA A 615 -45.51 5.91 -12.49
CA ALA A 615 -45.91 5.92 -11.09
C ALA A 615 -47.44 5.79 -10.95
N LEU A 616 -47.89 4.96 -10.03
CA LEU A 616 -49.30 4.83 -9.67
C LEU A 616 -49.71 5.93 -8.66
N PRO A 617 -51.01 6.25 -8.53
CA PRO A 617 -51.52 7.27 -7.59
C PRO A 617 -51.07 7.12 -6.13
N SER A 618 -50.83 5.88 -5.68
CA SER A 618 -50.44 5.57 -4.30
C SER A 618 -48.94 5.39 -4.09
N ASP A 619 -48.14 5.48 -5.16
CA ASP A 619 -46.71 5.21 -5.09
C ASP A 619 -45.99 6.35 -4.37
N ARG A 620 -45.24 6.01 -3.32
CA ARG A 620 -44.44 6.97 -2.54
C ARG A 620 -43.14 7.28 -3.28
N VAL A 621 -43.24 8.09 -4.31
CA VAL A 621 -42.14 8.41 -5.21
C VAL A 621 -41.86 9.91 -5.29
N TYR A 622 -40.62 10.27 -5.54
CA TYR A 622 -40.19 11.65 -5.79
C TYR A 622 -39.19 11.69 -6.94
N THR A 623 -39.11 12.82 -7.63
CA THR A 623 -38.02 13.10 -8.57
C THR A 623 -37.01 14.03 -7.90
N SER A 624 -35.74 13.92 -8.28
CA SER A 624 -34.66 14.76 -7.79
C SER A 624 -33.85 15.30 -8.96
N ARG A 625 -33.62 16.61 -9.00
CA ARG A 625 -32.74 17.27 -9.98
C ARG A 625 -31.73 18.13 -9.22
N ILE A 626 -30.49 18.14 -9.68
CA ILE A 626 -29.45 19.03 -9.14
C ILE A 626 -29.37 20.26 -10.02
N ASP A 627 -29.27 21.43 -9.41
CA ASP A 627 -29.02 22.69 -10.12
C ASP A 627 -27.52 22.99 -10.28
N GLU A 628 -27.22 24.07 -10.97
CA GLU A 628 -25.86 24.53 -11.26
C GLU A 628 -25.04 24.89 -10.01
N GLU A 629 -25.69 25.11 -8.87
CA GLU A 629 -25.05 25.41 -7.58
C GLU A 629 -24.89 24.15 -6.71
N GLY A 630 -25.40 23.00 -7.15
CA GLY A 630 -25.29 21.72 -6.46
C GLY A 630 -26.40 21.45 -5.44
N TYR A 631 -27.50 22.21 -5.45
CA TYR A 631 -28.68 21.96 -4.62
C TYR A 631 -29.62 20.97 -5.29
N SER A 632 -30.21 20.07 -4.49
CA SER A 632 -31.21 19.12 -4.98
C SER A 632 -32.62 19.68 -4.87
N HIS A 633 -33.28 19.79 -6.01
CA HIS A 633 -34.70 20.10 -6.18
C HIS A 633 -35.48 18.79 -6.18
N ILE A 634 -36.32 18.63 -5.16
CA ILE A 634 -37.18 17.47 -4.94
C ILE A 634 -38.59 17.84 -5.36
N ALA A 635 -39.19 17.06 -6.24
CA ALA A 635 -40.60 17.21 -6.60
C ALA A 635 -41.40 15.94 -6.28
N PHE A 636 -42.66 16.13 -5.91
CA PHE A 636 -43.62 15.07 -5.62
C PHE A 636 -44.70 14.97 -6.70
N GLY A 637 -45.42 13.84 -6.70
CA GLY A 637 -46.54 13.60 -7.61
C GLY A 637 -47.75 14.50 -7.37
N ASP A 638 -48.76 14.33 -8.22
CA ASP A 638 -50.03 15.07 -8.19
C ASP A 638 -51.20 14.26 -7.61
N GLY A 639 -50.95 13.02 -7.17
CA GLY A 639 -51.97 12.08 -6.71
C GLY A 639 -52.61 11.26 -7.84
N VAL A 640 -52.20 11.48 -9.10
CA VAL A 640 -52.52 10.62 -10.25
C VAL A 640 -51.26 9.87 -10.70
N LEU A 641 -50.16 10.59 -10.88
CA LEU A 641 -48.83 10.08 -11.18
C LEU A 641 -47.94 10.29 -9.94
N GLY A 642 -47.97 9.31 -9.03
CA GLY A 642 -47.30 9.36 -7.73
C GLY A 642 -48.13 10.02 -6.63
N ALA A 643 -47.88 9.62 -5.39
CA ALA A 643 -48.58 10.11 -4.22
C ALA A 643 -48.20 11.56 -3.87
N MET A 644 -49.16 12.29 -3.28
CA MET A 644 -48.91 13.60 -2.69
C MET A 644 -48.42 13.45 -1.23
N PRO A 645 -47.46 14.27 -0.78
CA PRO A 645 -46.99 14.23 0.60
C PRO A 645 -48.11 14.63 1.56
N GLY A 646 -48.41 13.76 2.53
CA GLY A 646 -49.50 13.99 3.48
C GLY A 646 -49.28 15.21 4.39
N ASN A 647 -50.38 15.75 4.92
CA ASN A 647 -50.36 16.91 5.81
C ASN A 647 -49.54 16.64 7.08
N GLY A 648 -48.62 17.55 7.42
CA GLY A 648 -47.86 17.49 8.66
C GLY A 648 -46.90 18.66 8.84
N GLN A 649 -46.52 18.95 10.08
CA GLN A 649 -45.47 19.94 10.40
C GLN A 649 -44.11 19.27 10.44
N GLN A 650 -43.13 19.86 9.76
CA GLN A 650 -41.73 19.44 9.72
C GLN A 650 -41.56 17.95 9.39
N ASN A 651 -42.48 17.43 8.60
CA ASN A 651 -42.61 16.01 8.35
C ASN A 651 -41.84 15.54 7.12
N ILE A 652 -41.40 16.47 6.27
CA ILE A 652 -40.55 16.18 5.12
C ILE A 652 -39.10 16.39 5.54
N ARG A 653 -38.36 15.29 5.58
CA ARG A 653 -36.97 15.24 6.03
C ARG A 653 -36.11 14.66 4.94
N ALA A 654 -34.94 15.25 4.75
CA ALA A 654 -33.92 14.75 3.84
C ALA A 654 -32.68 14.33 4.63
N ARG A 655 -32.07 13.23 4.20
CA ARG A 655 -30.73 12.83 4.62
C ARG A 655 -29.90 12.67 3.36
N TYR A 656 -28.73 13.29 3.31
CA TYR A 656 -27.82 13.23 2.15
C TYR A 656 -26.40 13.48 2.61
N ARG A 657 -25.43 13.28 1.72
CA ARG A 657 -24.01 13.59 1.96
C ARG A 657 -23.61 14.85 1.19
N LYS A 658 -22.68 15.63 1.75
CA LYS A 658 -22.04 16.76 1.08
C LYS A 658 -20.54 16.53 0.93
N THR A 659 -19.95 16.98 -0.18
CA THR A 659 -18.57 16.70 -0.60
C THR A 659 -17.84 17.98 -0.95
N HIS A 660 -16.52 17.86 -1.09
CA HIS A 660 -15.64 18.89 -1.64
C HIS A 660 -15.05 18.47 -3.01
N GLY A 661 -15.60 17.43 -3.65
CA GLY A 661 -15.18 16.97 -4.98
C GLY A 661 -13.72 16.49 -5.01
N LEU A 662 -12.93 16.98 -5.96
CA LEU A 662 -11.51 16.64 -6.14
C LEU A 662 -10.65 16.97 -4.91
N MET A 663 -11.04 17.97 -4.12
CA MET A 663 -10.37 18.29 -2.85
C MET A 663 -10.38 17.12 -1.85
N GLY A 664 -11.24 16.12 -2.08
CA GLY A 664 -11.22 14.87 -1.33
C GLY A 664 -9.94 14.06 -1.50
N ARG A 665 -9.17 14.22 -2.58
CA ARG A 665 -7.94 13.45 -2.85
C ARG A 665 -6.79 13.85 -1.93
N VAL A 666 -6.87 13.38 -0.70
CA VAL A 666 -5.86 13.61 0.33
C VAL A 666 -4.70 12.62 0.23
N LYS A 667 -3.51 13.08 0.54
CA LYS A 667 -2.27 12.30 0.56
C LYS A 667 -2.25 11.31 1.72
N ALA A 668 -1.38 10.31 1.63
CA ALA A 668 -1.10 9.39 2.74
C ALA A 668 -0.77 10.16 4.04
N GLY A 669 -1.36 9.73 5.14
CA GLY A 669 -1.16 10.31 6.48
C GLY A 669 -1.91 11.61 6.78
N GLN A 670 -2.63 12.20 5.81
CA GLN A 670 -3.40 13.43 6.06
C GLN A 670 -4.69 13.20 6.84
N LEU A 671 -5.36 12.04 6.70
CA LEU A 671 -6.60 11.71 7.43
C LEU A 671 -6.28 11.20 8.83
N ASN A 672 -6.10 12.11 9.79
CA ASN A 672 -5.54 11.77 11.10
C ASN A 672 -6.28 12.37 12.31
N LEU A 673 -7.34 13.16 12.10
CA LEU A 673 -8.11 13.79 13.19
C LEU A 673 -9.47 13.11 13.37
N LEU A 674 -9.70 12.46 14.51
CA LEU A 674 -11.02 11.95 14.89
C LEU A 674 -11.92 13.09 15.36
N MET A 675 -13.04 13.33 14.67
CA MET A 675 -13.98 14.39 15.09
C MET A 675 -14.79 14.00 16.32
N SER A 676 -15.05 12.70 16.46
CA SER A 676 -15.61 12.08 17.65
C SER A 676 -14.77 10.85 17.94
N GLN A 677 -14.27 10.70 19.16
CA GLN A 677 -13.43 9.56 19.53
C GLN A 677 -14.32 8.41 20.02
N PRO A 678 -14.49 7.32 19.25
CA PRO A 678 -15.18 6.13 19.74
C PRO A 678 -14.37 5.52 20.89
N LEU A 679 -15.05 4.87 21.84
CA LEU A 679 -14.40 4.30 23.01
C LEU A 679 -13.33 3.27 22.60
N GLY A 680 -12.10 3.42 23.10
CA GLY A 680 -10.98 2.50 22.84
C GLY A 680 -10.14 2.83 21.60
N VAL A 681 -10.56 3.77 20.76
CA VAL A 681 -9.76 4.24 19.61
C VAL A 681 -8.78 5.32 20.06
N GLU A 682 -7.49 5.14 19.79
CA GLU A 682 -6.44 6.10 20.14
C GLU A 682 -6.16 7.08 19.00
N SER A 683 -6.00 6.57 17.78
CA SER A 683 -5.72 7.38 16.59
C SER A 683 -6.22 6.70 15.32
N VAL A 684 -6.22 7.44 14.22
CA VAL A 684 -6.55 6.97 12.89
C VAL A 684 -5.56 7.56 11.90
N LYS A 685 -5.25 6.84 10.82
CA LYS A 685 -4.49 7.36 9.68
C LYS A 685 -4.86 6.62 8.40
N ASN A 686 -4.83 7.29 7.25
CA ASN A 686 -4.75 6.61 5.96
C ASN A 686 -3.29 6.30 5.63
N LEU A 687 -2.97 5.04 5.33
CA LEU A 687 -1.60 4.64 4.95
C LEU A 687 -1.31 4.89 3.46
N LEU A 688 -2.35 4.77 2.62
CA LEU A 688 -2.32 5.12 1.21
C LEU A 688 -2.99 6.49 0.99
N HIS A 689 -2.76 7.09 -0.17
CA HIS A 689 -3.52 8.26 -0.60
C HIS A 689 -4.98 7.89 -0.83
N ALA A 690 -5.87 8.88 -0.78
CA ALA A 690 -7.26 8.68 -1.16
C ALA A 690 -7.39 8.57 -2.68
N ASP A 691 -8.25 7.66 -3.11
CA ASP A 691 -8.55 7.38 -4.51
C ASP A 691 -9.90 7.98 -4.92
N GLY A 692 -10.17 8.02 -6.22
CA GLY A 692 -11.44 8.51 -6.76
C GLY A 692 -11.64 10.01 -6.52
N GLY A 693 -12.89 10.44 -6.35
CA GLY A 693 -13.22 11.86 -6.25
C GLY A 693 -13.28 12.56 -7.61
N ALA A 694 -14.33 13.35 -7.80
CA ALA A 694 -14.54 14.16 -9.00
C ALA A 694 -15.37 15.39 -8.66
N ASP A 695 -15.06 16.51 -9.30
CA ASP A 695 -15.89 17.72 -9.22
C ASP A 695 -17.16 17.55 -10.06
N PRO A 696 -18.24 18.32 -9.77
CA PRO A 696 -19.38 18.39 -10.66
C PRO A 696 -18.97 18.83 -12.06
N GLU A 697 -19.69 18.33 -13.07
CA GLU A 697 -19.36 18.59 -14.45
C GLU A 697 -19.44 20.09 -14.79
N GLY A 698 -18.31 20.65 -15.24
CA GLY A 698 -18.20 22.06 -15.60
C GLY A 698 -18.86 22.41 -16.94
N LYS A 699 -19.02 23.71 -17.21
CA LYS A 699 -19.66 24.25 -18.43
C LYS A 699 -19.12 23.62 -19.71
N GLU A 700 -17.79 23.64 -19.89
CA GLU A 700 -17.15 23.12 -21.11
C GLU A 700 -17.29 21.60 -21.26
N ALA A 701 -17.27 20.86 -20.14
CA ALA A 701 -17.51 19.42 -20.14
C ALA A 701 -18.94 19.10 -20.58
N ILE A 702 -19.96 19.81 -20.07
CA ILE A 702 -21.36 19.64 -20.49
C ILE A 702 -21.53 19.81 -22.01
N ARG A 703 -20.82 20.77 -22.62
CA ARG A 703 -20.89 20.97 -24.09
C ARG A 703 -20.41 19.76 -24.88
N VAL A 704 -19.46 19.01 -24.31
CA VAL A 704 -18.88 17.82 -24.93
C VAL A 704 -19.71 16.59 -24.61
N SER A 705 -20.10 16.39 -23.35
CA SER A 705 -20.75 15.17 -22.86
C SER A 705 -22.23 15.08 -23.20
N ALA A 706 -22.97 16.19 -23.13
CA ALA A 706 -24.42 16.18 -23.36
C ALA A 706 -24.78 15.59 -24.74
N PRO A 707 -24.12 15.96 -25.86
CA PRO A 707 -24.35 15.33 -27.16
C PRO A 707 -23.94 13.85 -27.24
N LEU A 708 -22.98 13.40 -26.43
CA LEU A 708 -22.55 11.98 -26.41
C LEU A 708 -23.65 11.08 -25.87
N SER A 709 -24.43 11.55 -24.89
CA SER A 709 -25.57 10.80 -24.35
C SER A 709 -26.61 10.44 -25.42
N CYS A 710 -26.88 11.36 -26.35
CA CYS A 710 -27.77 11.13 -27.49
C CYS A 710 -27.20 10.15 -28.52
N ARG A 711 -25.88 9.95 -28.57
CA ARG A 711 -25.21 9.02 -29.49
C ARG A 711 -25.19 7.59 -28.97
N THR A 712 -25.12 7.40 -27.66
CA THR A 712 -25.08 6.06 -27.04
C THR A 712 -26.48 5.55 -26.71
N LEU A 713 -27.43 6.44 -26.36
CA LEU A 713 -28.79 6.07 -25.89
C LEU A 713 -28.76 5.00 -24.79
N GLY A 714 -27.74 5.06 -23.93
CA GLY A 714 -27.53 4.11 -22.83
C GLY A 714 -27.07 2.71 -23.25
N ARG A 715 -26.56 2.52 -24.48
CA ARG A 715 -26.01 1.25 -24.96
C ARG A 715 -24.64 1.40 -25.60
N VAL A 716 -23.83 0.35 -25.50
CA VAL A 716 -22.48 0.28 -26.07
C VAL A 716 -22.45 -0.77 -27.18
N VAL A 717 -22.45 -0.32 -28.44
CA VAL A 717 -22.51 -1.23 -29.60
C VAL A 717 -21.37 -0.97 -30.59
N SER A 718 -21.20 0.29 -31.01
CA SER A 718 -20.11 0.65 -31.92
C SER A 718 -18.79 0.84 -31.17
N LEU A 719 -17.66 0.76 -31.88
CA LEU A 719 -16.34 1.04 -31.31
C LEU A 719 -16.33 2.38 -30.57
N THR A 720 -16.83 3.44 -31.22
CA THR A 720 -16.84 4.79 -30.64
C THR A 720 -17.73 4.87 -29.39
N ASN A 721 -18.78 4.06 -29.28
CA ASN A 721 -19.61 4.06 -28.08
C ASN A 721 -18.87 3.63 -26.82
N TYR A 722 -17.84 2.78 -26.92
CA TYR A 722 -17.03 2.42 -25.75
C TYR A 722 -16.32 3.64 -25.16
N ALA A 723 -15.73 4.49 -26.02
CA ALA A 723 -15.12 5.73 -25.59
C ALA A 723 -16.17 6.75 -25.12
N ASP A 724 -17.24 6.95 -25.90
CA ASP A 724 -18.30 7.91 -25.57
C ASP A 724 -18.98 7.57 -24.23
N PHE A 725 -19.22 6.28 -23.95
CA PHE A 725 -19.80 5.82 -22.68
C PHE A 725 -18.83 5.97 -21.52
N ALA A 726 -17.56 5.56 -21.69
CA ALA A 726 -16.55 5.68 -20.64
C ALA A 726 -16.24 7.16 -20.32
N GLN A 727 -16.22 8.05 -21.30
CA GLN A 727 -16.04 9.49 -21.08
C GLN A 727 -17.25 10.12 -20.38
N GLY A 728 -18.45 9.61 -20.64
CA GLY A 728 -19.66 10.00 -19.93
C GLY A 728 -19.84 9.29 -18.58
N PHE A 729 -18.81 8.67 -18.02
CA PHE A 729 -18.87 8.00 -16.72
C PHE A 729 -18.22 8.87 -15.65
N GLY A 730 -18.87 9.03 -14.50
CA GLY A 730 -18.36 9.88 -13.42
C GLY A 730 -16.93 9.50 -12.99
N GLY A 731 -16.03 10.48 -12.94
CA GLY A 731 -14.63 10.31 -12.55
C GLY A 731 -13.67 10.04 -13.71
N ILE A 732 -14.16 9.86 -14.95
CA ILE A 732 -13.34 9.71 -16.15
C ILE A 732 -13.28 11.03 -16.91
N ALA A 733 -12.09 11.63 -17.00
CA ALA A 733 -11.90 12.85 -17.78
C ALA A 733 -11.79 12.56 -19.28
N LYS A 734 -11.10 11.47 -19.65
CA LYS A 734 -10.85 11.12 -21.06
C LYS A 734 -10.96 9.63 -21.28
N ALA A 735 -11.57 9.26 -22.41
CA ALA A 735 -11.58 7.89 -22.90
C ALA A 735 -11.23 7.82 -24.40
N SER A 736 -10.63 6.72 -24.81
CA SER A 736 -10.48 6.34 -26.21
C SER A 736 -10.74 4.85 -26.37
N SER A 737 -11.17 4.46 -27.56
CA SER A 737 -11.41 3.06 -27.89
C SER A 737 -10.79 2.71 -29.23
N GLN A 738 -10.18 1.53 -29.30
CA GLN A 738 -9.58 1.02 -30.53
C GLN A 738 -9.68 -0.51 -30.62
N TRP A 739 -9.54 -1.05 -31.82
CA TRP A 739 -9.39 -2.49 -32.01
C TRP A 739 -7.91 -2.88 -32.00
N LEU A 740 -7.56 -3.90 -31.21
CA LEU A 740 -6.28 -4.60 -31.32
C LEU A 740 -6.49 -6.07 -31.68
N HIS A 741 -5.61 -6.59 -32.52
CA HIS A 741 -5.52 -8.02 -32.81
C HIS A 741 -4.53 -8.68 -31.83
N LEU A 742 -5.06 -9.33 -30.80
CA LEU A 742 -4.28 -10.05 -29.81
C LEU A 742 -4.15 -11.53 -30.21
N PRO A 743 -3.19 -12.30 -29.63
CA PRO A 743 -3.09 -13.74 -29.84
C PRO A 743 -4.39 -14.49 -29.49
N THR A 744 -5.17 -13.96 -28.55
CA THR A 744 -6.45 -14.52 -28.08
C THR A 744 -7.65 -14.15 -28.98
N GLY A 745 -7.42 -13.36 -30.03
CA GLY A 745 -8.43 -12.85 -30.96
C GLY A 745 -8.51 -11.32 -30.97
N PRO A 746 -9.32 -10.74 -31.86
CA PRO A 746 -9.49 -9.30 -31.93
C PRO A 746 -10.34 -8.83 -30.74
N GLN A 747 -9.91 -7.76 -30.07
CA GLN A 747 -10.57 -7.21 -28.88
C GLN A 747 -10.61 -5.68 -28.94
N VAL A 748 -11.63 -5.10 -28.30
CA VAL A 748 -11.73 -3.65 -28.12
C VAL A 748 -10.90 -3.26 -26.91
N ILE A 749 -9.99 -2.30 -27.07
CA ILE A 749 -9.23 -1.73 -25.96
C ILE A 749 -9.81 -0.36 -25.66
N VAL A 750 -10.23 -0.16 -24.41
CA VAL A 750 -10.72 1.10 -23.89
C VAL A 750 -9.62 1.68 -23.01
N SER A 751 -9.03 2.80 -23.40
CA SER A 751 -8.04 3.50 -22.60
C SER A 751 -8.70 4.67 -21.88
N VAL A 752 -8.54 4.74 -20.56
CA VAL A 752 -9.16 5.77 -19.72
C VAL A 752 -8.14 6.52 -18.87
N ALA A 753 -8.40 7.81 -18.68
CA ALA A 753 -7.73 8.68 -17.72
C ALA A 753 -8.78 9.32 -16.81
N ALA A 754 -8.52 9.29 -15.50
CA ALA A 754 -9.36 9.97 -14.53
C ALA A 754 -9.09 11.48 -14.51
N GLU A 755 -9.91 12.22 -13.75
CA GLU A 755 -9.75 13.65 -13.51
C GLU A 755 -8.33 14.04 -13.12
N GLU A 756 -7.88 15.22 -13.58
CA GLU A 756 -6.52 15.76 -13.42
C GLU A 756 -5.39 14.86 -13.96
N GLY A 757 -5.72 13.89 -14.83
CA GLY A 757 -4.75 12.95 -15.37
C GLY A 757 -4.34 11.86 -14.38
N ALA A 758 -5.15 11.59 -13.35
CA ALA A 758 -4.92 10.44 -12.50
C ALA A 758 -5.04 9.13 -13.31
N THR A 759 -4.20 8.15 -12.97
CA THR A 759 -4.31 6.80 -13.49
C THR A 759 -5.54 6.09 -12.89
N VAL A 760 -6.02 5.06 -13.56
CA VAL A 760 -7.14 4.21 -13.14
C VAL A 760 -6.60 2.78 -13.06
N PRO A 761 -5.93 2.41 -11.95
CA PRO A 761 -5.29 1.11 -11.81
C PRO A 761 -6.30 -0.03 -11.96
N GLU A 762 -5.88 -1.15 -12.52
CA GLU A 762 -6.71 -2.34 -12.61
C GLU A 762 -7.05 -2.84 -11.19
N GLY A 763 -8.32 -3.19 -10.98
CA GLY A 763 -8.81 -3.59 -9.65
C GLY A 763 -9.20 -2.43 -8.73
N SER A 764 -8.92 -1.17 -9.07
CA SER A 764 -9.47 -0.02 -8.33
C SER A 764 -11.00 0.04 -8.46
N ASP A 765 -11.67 0.66 -7.48
CA ASP A 765 -13.14 0.79 -7.47
C ASP A 765 -13.68 1.45 -8.75
N LEU A 766 -12.98 2.46 -9.26
CA LEU A 766 -13.36 3.14 -10.51
C LEU A 766 -13.19 2.22 -11.73
N HIS A 767 -12.14 1.39 -11.74
CA HIS A 767 -11.90 0.41 -12.81
C HIS A 767 -12.96 -0.69 -12.83
N THR A 768 -13.27 -1.27 -11.66
CA THR A 768 -14.24 -2.36 -11.53
C THR A 768 -15.65 -1.88 -11.86
N THR A 769 -16.11 -0.78 -11.24
CA THR A 769 -17.44 -0.21 -11.50
C THR A 769 -17.65 0.21 -12.96
N LEU A 770 -16.63 0.80 -13.61
CA LEU A 770 -16.71 1.14 -15.04
C LEU A 770 -16.73 -0.12 -15.92
N THR A 771 -15.95 -1.14 -15.57
CA THR A 771 -15.94 -2.43 -16.30
C THR A 771 -17.31 -3.10 -16.23
N ASP A 772 -17.94 -3.11 -15.06
CA ASP A 772 -19.27 -3.69 -14.86
C ASP A 772 -20.34 -2.87 -15.60
N ALA A 773 -20.27 -1.54 -15.56
CA ALA A 773 -21.18 -0.67 -16.30
C ALA A 773 -21.07 -0.84 -17.82
N LEU A 774 -19.84 -0.94 -18.37
CA LEU A 774 -19.59 -1.22 -19.78
C LEU A 774 -20.13 -2.60 -20.18
N THR A 775 -19.98 -3.60 -19.30
CA THR A 775 -20.48 -4.95 -19.51
C THR A 775 -22.01 -5.00 -19.51
N ALA A 776 -22.66 -4.29 -18.58
CA ALA A 776 -24.12 -4.21 -18.49
C ALA A 776 -24.75 -3.45 -19.65
N ALA A 777 -24.09 -2.40 -20.16
CA ALA A 777 -24.55 -1.59 -21.28
C ALA A 777 -24.18 -2.16 -22.66
N GLY A 778 -23.21 -3.09 -22.71
CA GLY A 778 -22.62 -3.65 -23.92
C GLY A 778 -23.25 -4.96 -24.41
N ASP A 779 -22.69 -5.50 -25.50
CA ASP A 779 -23.01 -6.84 -25.98
C ASP A 779 -22.31 -7.90 -25.10
N PRO A 780 -23.03 -8.86 -24.48
CA PRO A 780 -22.44 -9.92 -23.64
C PRO A 780 -21.37 -10.78 -24.33
N PHE A 781 -21.34 -10.79 -25.67
CA PHE A 781 -20.37 -11.57 -26.44
C PHE A 781 -19.19 -10.74 -26.95
N ALA A 782 -19.23 -9.41 -26.82
CA ALA A 782 -18.13 -8.54 -27.21
C ALA A 782 -17.03 -8.55 -26.14
N ARG A 783 -15.80 -8.85 -26.56
CA ARG A 783 -14.62 -8.82 -25.68
C ARG A 783 -13.99 -7.44 -25.69
N PHE A 784 -13.86 -6.83 -24.53
CA PHE A 784 -13.11 -5.59 -24.35
C PHE A 784 -12.13 -5.70 -23.19
N LEU A 785 -11.09 -4.86 -23.21
CA LEU A 785 -10.14 -4.67 -22.12
C LEU A 785 -10.13 -3.19 -21.74
N LEU A 786 -10.39 -2.89 -20.47
CA LEU A 786 -10.25 -1.56 -19.90
C LEU A 786 -8.83 -1.38 -19.36
N ARG A 787 -8.09 -0.41 -19.90
CA ARG A 787 -6.71 -0.10 -19.53
C ARG A 787 -6.58 1.33 -19.04
N SER A 788 -5.75 1.53 -18.02
CA SER A 788 -5.31 2.88 -17.70
C SER A 788 -4.42 3.44 -18.81
N TYR A 789 -4.49 4.74 -19.00
CA TYR A 789 -3.63 5.43 -19.93
C TYR A 789 -2.18 5.54 -19.45
N ARG A 790 -1.28 5.85 -20.38
CA ARG A 790 0.13 6.13 -20.09
C ARG A 790 0.41 7.62 -20.19
N GLN A 791 0.70 8.26 -19.05
CA GLN A 791 1.14 9.64 -19.05
C GLN A 791 2.58 9.73 -19.56
N THR A 792 2.81 10.53 -20.61
CA THR A 792 4.14 10.78 -21.16
C THR A 792 4.41 12.28 -21.19
N PHE A 793 5.60 12.68 -20.78
CA PHE A 793 5.98 14.09 -20.75
C PHE A 793 7.07 14.40 -21.78
N PHE A 794 7.00 15.60 -22.35
CA PHE A 794 8.08 16.16 -23.14
C PHE A 794 8.62 17.46 -22.51
N LYS A 795 9.86 17.77 -22.84
CA LYS A 795 10.55 19.00 -22.44
C LYS A 795 10.78 19.89 -23.65
N LEU A 796 10.85 21.18 -23.38
CA LEU A 796 10.87 22.24 -24.38
C LEU A 796 11.90 23.30 -23.99
N GLY A 797 12.65 23.78 -24.99
CA GLY A 797 13.54 24.94 -24.89
C GLY A 797 13.32 25.86 -26.10
N VAL A 798 12.95 27.11 -25.83
CA VAL A 798 12.51 28.08 -26.86
C VAL A 798 13.28 29.39 -26.71
N ARG A 799 13.59 30.02 -27.85
CA ARG A 799 13.99 31.43 -27.92
C ARG A 799 12.89 32.26 -28.59
N LEU A 800 12.61 33.42 -28.01
CA LEU A 800 11.61 34.37 -28.47
C LEU A 800 12.28 35.68 -28.88
N GLN A 801 11.90 36.22 -30.03
CA GLN A 801 12.16 37.61 -30.38
C GLN A 801 10.93 38.45 -30.03
N ILE A 802 11.11 39.43 -29.14
CA ILE A 802 10.02 40.25 -28.61
C ILE A 802 10.10 41.65 -29.20
N HIS A 803 8.95 42.18 -29.62
CA HIS A 803 8.85 43.52 -30.18
C HIS A 803 9.32 44.57 -29.14
N PRO A 804 10.16 45.56 -29.51
CA PRO A 804 10.79 46.50 -28.58
C PRO A 804 9.82 47.33 -27.70
N ASP A 805 8.57 47.50 -28.14
CA ASP A 805 7.54 48.26 -27.42
C ASP A 805 6.91 47.47 -26.25
N TYR A 806 7.17 46.16 -26.15
CA TYR A 806 6.64 45.28 -25.10
C TYR A 806 7.71 44.96 -24.05
N LEU A 807 7.28 44.69 -22.81
CA LEU A 807 8.18 44.28 -21.72
C LEU A 807 8.51 42.78 -21.87
N PRO A 808 9.80 42.39 -22.02
CA PRO A 808 10.17 41.01 -22.28
C PRO A 808 9.72 40.00 -21.22
N ASP A 809 9.80 40.38 -19.93
CA ASP A 809 9.45 39.48 -18.82
C ASP A 809 7.93 39.22 -18.73
N GLU A 810 7.11 40.22 -19.07
CA GLU A 810 5.65 40.07 -19.10
C GLU A 810 5.22 39.15 -20.24
N VAL A 811 5.76 39.39 -21.45
CA VAL A 811 5.48 38.55 -22.62
C VAL A 811 5.97 37.12 -22.40
N ALA A 812 7.15 36.92 -21.80
CA ALA A 812 7.65 35.57 -21.47
C ALA A 812 6.73 34.84 -20.47
N THR A 813 6.21 35.54 -19.46
CA THR A 813 5.29 34.96 -18.48
C THR A 813 3.95 34.56 -19.12
N VAL A 814 3.42 35.41 -20.00
CA VAL A 814 2.21 35.11 -20.79
C VAL A 814 2.46 33.93 -21.73
N ALA A 815 3.62 33.88 -22.39
CA ALA A 815 4.02 32.80 -23.27
C ALA A 815 4.14 31.46 -22.55
N GLU A 816 4.82 31.40 -21.40
CA GLU A 816 4.88 30.17 -20.62
C GLU A 816 3.47 29.74 -20.18
N SER A 817 2.64 30.67 -19.71
CA SER A 817 1.26 30.37 -19.28
C SER A 817 0.42 29.81 -20.43
N ALA A 818 0.51 30.39 -21.63
CA ALA A 818 -0.18 29.92 -22.83
C ALA A 818 0.29 28.51 -23.24
N LEU A 819 1.60 28.25 -23.22
CA LEU A 819 2.16 26.93 -23.50
C LEU A 819 1.70 25.88 -22.50
N ARG A 820 1.72 26.21 -21.20
CA ARG A 820 1.26 25.34 -20.12
C ARG A 820 -0.20 24.98 -20.27
N LEU A 821 -1.05 25.95 -20.62
CA LEU A 821 -2.48 25.73 -20.84
C LEU A 821 -2.75 24.87 -22.07
N ALA A 822 -2.16 25.22 -23.23
CA ALA A 822 -2.42 24.57 -24.51
C ALA A 822 -1.80 23.16 -24.64
N LEU A 823 -0.72 22.89 -23.89
CA LEU A 823 0.00 21.62 -23.90
C LEU A 823 -0.20 20.82 -22.59
N SER A 824 -1.24 21.18 -21.83
CA SER A 824 -1.66 20.51 -20.58
C SER A 824 -2.29 19.14 -20.85
N PHE A 825 -2.52 18.37 -19.77
CA PHE A 825 -3.34 17.17 -19.87
C PHE A 825 -4.73 17.50 -20.44
N ASP A 826 -5.40 18.57 -19.98
CA ASP A 826 -6.77 18.92 -20.36
C ASP A 826 -6.92 19.27 -21.85
N ALA A 827 -5.94 19.97 -22.43
CA ALA A 827 -5.98 20.36 -23.84
C ALA A 827 -5.62 19.21 -24.81
N ARG A 828 -4.79 18.24 -24.38
CA ARG A 828 -4.21 17.20 -25.24
C ARG A 828 -5.08 15.94 -25.33
N GLN A 829 -5.12 15.26 -26.47
CA GLN A 829 -5.91 14.03 -26.67
C GLN A 829 -5.04 12.77 -26.69
N PHE A 830 -5.67 11.60 -26.49
CA PHE A 830 -4.99 10.31 -26.64
C PHE A 830 -4.38 10.14 -28.02
N GLY A 831 -3.12 9.71 -28.06
CA GLY A 831 -2.39 9.50 -29.32
C GLY A 831 -2.11 10.78 -30.11
N GLN A 832 -2.36 11.97 -29.55
CA GLN A 832 -2.06 13.23 -30.22
C GLN A 832 -0.55 13.49 -30.25
N PRO A 833 0.09 13.60 -31.43
CA PRO A 833 1.49 13.97 -31.53
C PRO A 833 1.70 15.45 -31.18
N VAL A 834 2.89 15.83 -30.73
CA VAL A 834 3.29 17.24 -30.56
C VAL A 834 4.15 17.62 -31.76
N PHE A 835 3.85 18.73 -32.43
CA PHE A 835 4.71 19.26 -33.49
C PHE A 835 5.33 20.61 -33.10
N ALA A 836 6.56 20.85 -33.54
CA ALA A 836 7.23 22.14 -33.36
C ALA A 836 6.40 23.29 -33.97
N SER A 837 5.73 23.05 -35.11
CA SER A 837 4.87 24.05 -35.76
C SER A 837 3.62 24.42 -34.94
N GLU A 838 3.06 23.49 -34.17
CA GLU A 838 1.93 23.74 -33.27
C GLU A 838 2.35 24.70 -32.16
N ILE A 839 3.51 24.46 -31.56
CA ILE A 839 4.09 25.30 -30.51
C ILE A 839 4.40 26.72 -31.04
N ILE A 840 4.95 26.82 -32.26
CA ILE A 840 5.21 28.12 -32.91
C ILE A 840 3.90 28.88 -33.15
N ALA A 841 2.84 28.19 -33.60
CA ALA A 841 1.54 28.82 -33.84
C ALA A 841 0.93 29.38 -32.54
N ILE A 842 0.96 28.60 -31.45
CA ILE A 842 0.50 29.05 -30.12
C ILE A 842 1.23 30.32 -29.67
N LEU A 843 2.55 30.36 -29.86
CA LEU A 843 3.36 31.50 -29.46
C LEU A 843 3.14 32.73 -30.35
N HIS A 844 2.90 32.57 -31.65
CA HIS A 844 2.61 33.70 -32.55
C HIS A 844 1.20 34.31 -32.37
N GLU A 845 0.31 33.68 -31.61
CA GLU A 845 -0.98 34.30 -31.23
C GLU A 845 -0.82 35.35 -30.12
N ILE A 846 0.35 35.42 -29.48
CA ILE A 846 0.63 36.34 -28.38
C ILE A 846 1.13 37.67 -28.93
N ASP A 847 0.43 38.75 -28.58
CA ASP A 847 0.83 40.11 -28.92
C ASP A 847 2.24 40.43 -28.38
N GLY A 848 3.10 40.94 -29.27
CA GLY A 848 4.48 41.31 -28.94
C GLY A 848 5.54 40.27 -29.27
N ILE A 849 5.19 39.09 -29.81
CA ILE A 849 6.17 38.10 -30.30
C ILE A 849 6.38 38.26 -31.82
N ASP A 850 7.59 38.62 -32.23
CA ASP A 850 7.96 38.82 -33.65
C ASP A 850 8.50 37.53 -34.30
N ALA A 851 9.21 36.69 -33.54
CA ALA A 851 9.75 35.42 -34.03
C ALA A 851 9.96 34.38 -32.92
N VAL A 852 9.89 33.10 -33.29
CA VAL A 852 10.03 31.94 -32.38
C VAL A 852 11.04 30.94 -32.95
N VAL A 853 11.96 30.47 -32.11
CA VAL A 853 12.90 29.37 -32.44
C VAL A 853 12.80 28.28 -31.39
N ILE A 854 12.49 27.05 -31.83
CA ILE A 854 12.47 25.86 -30.97
C ILE A 854 13.81 25.15 -31.09
N ASP A 855 14.59 25.24 -30.02
CA ASP A 855 15.91 24.62 -29.93
C ASP A 855 15.87 23.21 -29.33
N ARG A 856 14.88 22.92 -28.50
CA ARG A 856 14.72 21.61 -27.87
C ARG A 856 13.26 21.18 -27.85
N LEU A 857 13.00 19.96 -28.29
CA LEU A 857 11.71 19.30 -28.21
C LEU A 857 11.97 17.79 -28.13
N TYR A 858 11.89 17.23 -26.93
CA TYR A 858 12.27 15.84 -26.69
C TYR A 858 11.49 15.18 -25.56
N SER A 859 11.41 13.85 -25.59
CA SER A 859 10.96 13.00 -24.50
C SER A 859 12.14 12.18 -23.94
N GLY A 860 12.12 11.88 -22.64
CA GLY A 860 13.21 11.17 -21.97
C GLY A 860 14.30 12.08 -21.38
N ALA A 861 15.51 11.55 -21.19
CA ALA A 861 16.57 12.23 -20.43
C ALA A 861 17.51 13.09 -21.28
N THR A 862 17.65 12.83 -22.57
CA THR A 862 18.66 13.46 -23.43
C THR A 862 18.07 14.65 -24.19
N PRO A 863 18.54 15.89 -23.97
CA PRO A 863 18.04 17.05 -24.67
C PRO A 863 18.40 17.02 -26.16
N GLU A 864 17.38 17.09 -27.01
CA GLU A 864 17.55 17.14 -28.46
C GLU A 864 16.44 17.95 -29.15
N ARG A 865 16.72 18.34 -30.40
CA ARG A 865 15.78 19.07 -31.24
C ARG A 865 15.07 18.08 -32.16
N ARG A 866 13.74 17.99 -32.06
CA ARG A 866 12.89 17.24 -33.00
C ARG A 866 11.80 18.15 -33.59
N ASP A 867 11.33 17.80 -34.79
CA ASP A 867 10.18 18.49 -35.42
C ASP A 867 8.82 18.00 -34.90
N GLY A 868 8.80 16.77 -34.37
CA GLY A 868 7.61 16.22 -33.74
C GLY A 868 7.90 15.03 -32.86
N LEU A 869 6.98 14.78 -31.94
CA LEU A 869 6.98 13.68 -30.99
C LEU A 869 5.67 12.91 -31.14
N ALA A 870 5.75 11.61 -31.34
CA ALA A 870 4.58 10.75 -31.43
C ALA A 870 4.09 10.38 -30.02
N ALA A 871 2.77 10.34 -29.85
CA ALA A 871 2.11 9.72 -28.72
C ALA A 871 1.52 8.38 -29.20
N PRO A 872 2.00 7.22 -28.73
CA PRO A 872 1.41 5.93 -29.10
C PRO A 872 -0.04 5.82 -28.62
N MET A 873 -0.89 5.23 -29.46
CA MET A 873 -2.19 4.71 -29.04
C MET A 873 -2.01 3.43 -28.20
N ALA A 874 -3.10 2.76 -27.80
CA ALA A 874 -2.96 1.49 -27.11
C ALA A 874 -2.22 0.47 -28.01
N GLU A 875 -1.41 -0.38 -27.41
CA GLU A 875 -0.56 -1.29 -28.16
C GLU A 875 -0.25 -2.53 -27.33
N TRP A 876 0.19 -3.59 -28.00
CA TRP A 876 0.68 -4.78 -27.33
C TRP A 876 2.18 -4.62 -27.11
N LEU A 877 2.62 -4.52 -25.85
CA LEU A 877 4.00 -4.24 -25.48
C LEU A 877 4.53 -5.35 -24.56
N GLY A 878 5.55 -6.08 -25.01
CA GLY A 878 6.02 -7.28 -24.31
C GLY A 878 4.95 -8.38 -24.37
N ASP A 879 4.45 -8.79 -23.20
CA ASP A 879 3.39 -9.81 -23.06
C ASP A 879 2.03 -9.24 -22.58
N ASP A 880 1.89 -7.91 -22.47
CA ASP A 880 0.64 -7.27 -22.00
C ASP A 880 0.18 -6.11 -22.90
N VAL A 881 -1.13 -5.83 -22.86
CA VAL A 881 -1.76 -4.74 -23.58
C VAL A 881 -1.73 -3.49 -22.73
N VAL A 882 -1.11 -2.44 -23.23
CA VAL A 882 -1.00 -1.15 -22.54
C VAL A 882 -1.93 -0.12 -23.18
N GLY A 883 -2.45 0.79 -22.35
CA GLY A 883 -3.36 1.86 -22.79
C GLY A 883 -2.68 2.90 -23.69
N ALA A 884 -3.51 3.72 -24.34
CA ALA A 884 -3.08 4.87 -25.12
C ALA A 884 -2.31 5.87 -24.25
N SER A 885 -1.42 6.63 -24.87
CA SER A 885 -0.66 7.66 -24.17
C SER A 885 -1.22 9.06 -24.41
N ILE A 886 -1.04 9.92 -23.41
CA ILE A 886 -1.17 11.37 -23.57
C ILE A 886 0.22 11.97 -23.44
N LEU A 887 0.58 12.80 -24.42
CA LEU A 887 1.84 13.51 -24.44
C LEU A 887 1.58 14.98 -24.08
N SER A 888 2.01 15.38 -22.89
CA SER A 888 1.85 16.74 -22.36
C SER A 888 3.17 17.36 -21.91
N LEU A 889 3.18 18.67 -21.72
CA LEU A 889 4.37 19.40 -21.29
C LEU A 889 4.74 19.01 -19.85
N HIS A 890 6.02 18.70 -19.62
CA HIS A 890 6.51 18.28 -18.32
C HIS A 890 6.26 19.35 -17.24
N PRO A 891 5.70 19.03 -16.05
CA PRO A 891 5.27 20.02 -15.05
C PRO A 891 6.42 20.84 -14.42
N ALA A 892 7.64 20.30 -14.37
CA ALA A 892 8.84 21.05 -13.97
C ALA A 892 9.11 22.26 -14.91
N PRO A 893 9.95 23.24 -14.50
CA PRO A 893 10.32 24.36 -15.35
C PRO A 893 10.80 23.93 -16.74
N LEU A 894 10.53 24.77 -17.74
CA LEU A 894 11.07 24.60 -19.09
C LEU A 894 12.60 24.52 -19.04
N ASP A 895 13.22 23.88 -20.04
CA ASP A 895 14.69 23.85 -20.12
C ASP A 895 15.25 25.28 -20.18
N TYR A 896 14.60 26.14 -20.97
CA TYR A 896 14.72 27.59 -20.95
C TYR A 896 13.65 28.24 -21.84
N LEU A 897 13.33 29.48 -21.52
CA LEU A 897 12.55 30.41 -22.36
C LEU A 897 13.35 31.70 -22.46
N GLU A 898 14.24 31.79 -23.45
CA GLU A 898 15.15 32.93 -23.61
C GLU A 898 14.51 34.01 -24.48
N THR A 899 14.56 35.26 -24.04
CA THR A 899 14.10 36.41 -24.82
C THR A 899 15.31 37.13 -25.42
N SER A 900 15.27 37.39 -26.72
CA SER A 900 16.23 38.25 -27.41
C SER A 900 15.52 39.47 -27.97
N LEU A 901 16.11 40.64 -27.77
CA LEU A 901 15.67 41.91 -28.37
C LEU A 901 16.01 41.95 -29.87
#